data_AF-A0A533YAW8-F1
#
_entry.id   AF-A0A533YAW8-F1
#
_cell.length_a   1.000
_cell.length_b   1.000
_cell.length_c   1.000
_cell.angle_alpha   90.00
_cell.angle_beta   90.00
_cell.angle_gamma   90.00
#
_symmetry.space_group_name_H-M   'P 1'
#
loop_
_entity.id
_entity.type
_entity.pdbx_description
1 polymer ?
#
loop_
_entity_poly.entity_id
_entity_poly.type
_entity_poly.pdbx_seq_one_letter_code
_entity_poly.pdbx_strand_id
1 'polypeptide(L)'
;ANGVAAISTTTLGIGTHLIRAYYGGTANFDSSSSNIITQVIRPDSFAIIATAGLNGLIAPSGALLVARGSTQQFSITPNIGYHLDSLLVDGSRVDSTASYTFFGIGANHRIRAVFAINTYTITATAGPNGTVTPSGTLIVDWGTSQSFAITGNTGFKVSNVLVDGVSVGRVTTYAFNNITSDHTVSATFEVSYAYSNRYRSFSADSIPFERDNRGKLGRYVFRKPDKVEFIFVVRNDSAGVNGLHAEFGVAIDTSLPFFTLPHSAISTTDVKMKKWNFTFDTLLTLGEQVRVAGFGKSPKLQSVSAFHWTKQGIPTGRIHHRAFFSRNMLKLPMPNRVNALAESFAYNGFGSTGGLLVGKDRSLDSASRYGWFLAPKYTNVLRTLSDATGLHTGTPRGFEVFQIGTPIRGKQTELAPAKFNDILLADMIALKLNIVASELEQTPIGFGELIYNDGTLNPLNGMMIREIAHYGDSVMMGYYSGGAHVFHGPSTYQNLEGTIRNINIAFEGPIDTVSFSDTLRFKATRSLAEIPYLRSNFGVVPSRIQPVQVLNLDAPARYKLYQNYPNPFNPTTTIEFNLSNPAIVALKVYNVVGQEIATLIDNQRLEDGDQTVQFNGSNLPSGVYFYTIIAQQLVNADDGIGPDYFRTTKKMMLIK
;
A
#
# COMPACT_ATOMS: atom_id res chain seq x y z
N ALA A 1 61.77 -47.49 -97.67
CA ALA A 1 61.81 -47.15 -99.12
C ALA A 1 61.34 -45.72 -99.45
N ASN A 2 61.35 -44.74 -98.52
CA ASN A 2 61.10 -43.31 -98.83
C ASN A 2 62.02 -42.35 -98.02
N GLY A 3 63.17 -42.80 -97.52
CA GLY A 3 64.17 -41.95 -96.86
C GLY A 3 63.82 -41.36 -95.48
N VAL A 4 62.74 -41.81 -94.82
CA VAL A 4 62.32 -41.29 -93.49
C VAL A 4 62.66 -42.29 -92.39
N ALA A 5 63.32 -41.81 -91.33
CA ALA A 5 63.50 -42.51 -90.05
C ALA A 5 62.67 -41.80 -88.96
N ALA A 6 61.90 -42.56 -88.18
CA ALA A 6 61.06 -42.04 -87.11
C ALA A 6 61.38 -42.74 -85.78
N ILE A 7 61.44 -41.96 -84.71
CA ILE A 7 61.56 -42.43 -83.33
C ILE A 7 60.51 -41.70 -82.48
N SER A 8 59.85 -42.41 -81.57
CA SER A 8 58.92 -41.84 -80.59
C SER A 8 59.37 -42.15 -79.17
N THR A 9 59.19 -41.19 -78.26
CA THR A 9 59.46 -41.33 -76.83
C THR A 9 58.37 -40.64 -76.02
N THR A 10 57.96 -41.22 -74.89
CA THR A 10 56.86 -40.74 -74.03
C THR A 10 57.31 -40.36 -72.62
N THR A 11 58.61 -40.42 -72.32
CA THR A 11 59.15 -40.36 -70.95
C THR A 11 60.08 -39.17 -70.68
N LEU A 12 60.02 -38.11 -71.48
CA LEU A 12 60.83 -36.91 -71.25
C LEU A 12 60.43 -36.21 -69.93
N GLY A 13 61.40 -35.98 -69.06
CA GLY A 13 61.20 -35.23 -67.82
C GLY A 13 60.91 -33.74 -68.06
N ILE A 14 60.47 -33.01 -67.02
CA ILE A 14 60.26 -31.56 -67.10
C ILE A 14 61.57 -30.85 -67.46
N GLY A 15 61.53 -29.96 -68.46
CA GLY A 15 62.70 -29.21 -68.90
C GLY A 15 62.72 -28.97 -70.41
N THR A 16 63.78 -28.31 -70.86
CA THR A 16 64.05 -28.09 -72.28
C THR A 16 64.95 -29.21 -72.80
N HIS A 17 64.47 -29.95 -73.78
CA HIS A 17 65.20 -31.04 -74.42
C HIS A 17 65.57 -30.63 -75.84
N LEU A 18 66.86 -30.69 -76.16
CA LEU A 18 67.35 -30.45 -77.50
C LEU A 18 67.41 -31.77 -78.25
N ILE A 19 66.64 -31.90 -79.33
CA ILE A 19 66.54 -33.11 -80.12
C ILE A 19 67.30 -32.88 -81.43
N ARG A 20 68.22 -33.79 -81.73
CA ARG A 20 68.99 -33.80 -82.98
C ARG A 20 69.07 -35.22 -83.51
N ALA A 21 68.74 -35.40 -84.78
CA ALA A 21 68.98 -36.66 -85.47
C ALA A 21 70.40 -36.66 -86.05
N TYR A 22 71.13 -37.76 -85.85
CA TYR A 22 72.47 -37.96 -86.39
C TYR A 22 72.48 -39.21 -87.28
N TYR A 23 72.92 -39.04 -88.52
CA TYR A 23 73.22 -40.15 -89.42
C TYR A 23 74.74 -40.34 -89.50
N GLY A 24 75.22 -41.51 -89.06
CA GLY A 24 76.64 -41.81 -88.93
C GLY A 24 77.42 -42.01 -90.25
N GLY A 25 76.75 -41.92 -91.40
CA GLY A 25 77.36 -42.13 -92.71
C GLY A 25 77.46 -43.62 -93.11
N THR A 26 77.84 -43.85 -94.37
CA THR A 26 78.23 -45.17 -94.92
C THR A 26 79.40 -44.98 -95.88
N ALA A 27 79.95 -46.06 -96.44
CA ALA A 27 81.02 -45.99 -97.43
C ALA A 27 80.70 -45.10 -98.66
N ASN A 28 79.42 -44.85 -98.94
CA ASN A 28 78.96 -44.11 -100.11
C ASN A 28 78.29 -42.76 -99.77
N PHE A 29 78.12 -42.40 -98.49
CA PHE A 29 77.44 -41.16 -98.08
C PHE A 29 78.03 -40.60 -96.78
N ASP A 30 78.35 -39.30 -96.78
CA ASP A 30 78.88 -38.58 -95.63
C ASP A 30 77.91 -38.56 -94.44
N SER A 31 78.46 -38.50 -93.23
CA SER A 31 77.66 -38.29 -92.03
C SER A 31 76.96 -36.93 -92.08
N SER A 32 75.72 -36.86 -91.62
CA SER A 32 75.00 -35.59 -91.54
C SER A 32 74.18 -35.52 -90.26
N SER A 33 73.96 -34.29 -89.79
CA SER A 33 73.09 -34.02 -88.64
C SER A 33 71.92 -33.16 -89.07
N SER A 34 70.75 -33.41 -88.48
CA SER A 34 69.63 -32.48 -88.62
C SER A 34 69.92 -31.15 -87.90
N ASN A 35 69.06 -30.17 -88.18
CA ASN A 35 68.86 -29.03 -87.28
C ASN A 35 68.47 -29.51 -85.87
N ILE A 36 68.79 -28.69 -84.87
CA ILE A 36 68.36 -28.93 -83.49
C ILE A 36 66.92 -28.44 -83.35
N ILE A 37 66.04 -29.32 -82.89
CA ILE A 37 64.67 -28.98 -82.53
C ILE A 37 64.62 -28.88 -81.00
N THR A 38 64.04 -27.79 -80.50
CA THR A 38 63.85 -27.59 -79.06
C THR A 38 62.46 -28.08 -78.66
N GLN A 39 62.38 -29.11 -77.82
CA GLN A 39 61.14 -29.58 -77.21
C GLN A 39 61.11 -29.16 -75.74
N VAL A 40 60.15 -28.32 -75.39
CA VAL A 40 59.97 -27.88 -73.99
C VAL A 40 58.84 -28.71 -73.36
N ILE A 41 59.15 -29.41 -72.27
CA ILE A 41 58.16 -30.11 -71.43
C ILE A 41 57.96 -29.29 -70.16
N ARG A 42 56.77 -28.71 -69.98
CA ARG A 42 56.42 -27.88 -68.82
C ARG A 42 55.76 -28.74 -67.72
N PRO A 43 55.93 -28.41 -66.43
CA PRO A 43 55.16 -29.05 -65.37
C PRO A 43 53.66 -28.85 -65.62
N ASP A 44 52.89 -29.91 -65.46
CA ASP A 44 51.43 -29.81 -65.36
C ASP A 44 51.09 -29.27 -63.98
N SER A 45 50.63 -28.03 -63.91
CA SER A 45 50.32 -27.32 -62.67
C SER A 45 48.86 -26.91 -62.62
N PHE A 46 48.24 -27.07 -61.47
CA PHE A 46 46.90 -26.57 -61.20
C PHE A 46 46.95 -25.30 -60.36
N ALA A 47 45.98 -24.42 -60.56
CA ALA A 47 45.82 -23.21 -59.78
C ALA A 47 44.91 -23.47 -58.57
N ILE A 48 45.39 -23.12 -57.37
CA ILE A 48 44.54 -22.95 -56.20
C ILE A 48 44.41 -21.46 -55.92
N ILE A 49 43.18 -20.95 -55.91
CA ILE A 49 42.91 -19.55 -55.54
C ILE A 49 42.44 -19.53 -54.09
N ALA A 50 43.27 -18.97 -53.21
CA ALA A 50 42.98 -18.82 -51.79
C ALA A 50 42.57 -17.38 -51.45
N THR A 51 41.40 -17.23 -50.84
CA THR A 51 40.86 -15.92 -50.44
C THR A 51 40.39 -15.94 -48.99
N ALA A 52 40.52 -14.80 -48.31
CA ALA A 52 39.98 -14.58 -46.98
C ALA A 52 38.99 -13.41 -47.04
N GLY A 53 37.88 -13.53 -46.30
CA GLY A 53 37.02 -12.40 -45.99
C GLY A 53 37.73 -11.38 -45.10
N LEU A 54 37.05 -10.27 -44.80
CA LEU A 54 37.53 -9.31 -43.80
C LEU A 54 37.69 -10.00 -42.43
N ASN A 55 38.61 -9.49 -41.61
CA ASN A 55 38.83 -9.90 -40.22
C ASN A 55 39.50 -11.27 -40.00
N GLY A 56 40.25 -11.75 -40.99
CA GLY A 56 41.19 -12.84 -40.80
C GLY A 56 42.04 -13.07 -42.04
N LEU A 57 42.89 -14.09 -41.99
CA LEU A 57 43.88 -14.40 -43.01
C LEU A 57 43.79 -15.87 -43.42
N ILE A 58 44.15 -16.14 -44.68
CA ILE A 58 44.46 -17.48 -45.19
C ILE A 58 45.88 -17.46 -45.75
N ALA A 59 46.70 -18.46 -45.43
CA ALA A 59 48.09 -18.53 -45.85
C ALA A 59 48.44 -19.92 -46.43
N PRO A 60 49.00 -20.01 -47.66
CA PRO A 60 49.24 -18.90 -48.59
C PRO A 60 47.94 -18.30 -49.17
N SER A 61 47.96 -17.02 -49.55
CA SER A 61 46.82 -16.32 -50.17
C SER A 61 47.05 -16.05 -51.66
N GLY A 62 45.98 -15.75 -52.39
CA GLY A 62 46.04 -15.45 -53.83
C GLY A 62 46.07 -16.70 -54.70
N ALA A 63 46.47 -16.53 -55.95
CA ALA A 63 46.62 -17.64 -56.90
C ALA A 63 47.96 -18.34 -56.70
N LEU A 64 47.92 -19.62 -56.33
CA LEU A 64 49.09 -20.48 -56.16
C LEU A 64 49.09 -21.56 -57.25
N LEU A 65 50.19 -21.69 -58.00
CA LEU A 65 50.39 -22.80 -58.92
C LEU A 65 51.08 -23.95 -58.19
N VAL A 66 50.47 -25.13 -58.22
CA VAL A 66 50.94 -26.35 -57.55
C VAL A 66 51.06 -27.47 -58.57
N ALA A 67 52.11 -28.29 -58.45
CA ALA A 67 52.34 -29.40 -59.38
C ALA A 67 51.24 -30.47 -59.23
N ARG A 68 50.84 -31.11 -60.33
CA ARG A 68 49.91 -32.25 -60.31
C ARG A 68 50.38 -33.33 -59.32
N GLY A 69 49.46 -33.86 -58.53
CA GLY A 69 49.70 -34.92 -57.55
C GLY A 69 50.35 -34.44 -56.24
N SER A 70 50.72 -33.16 -56.13
CA SER A 70 51.28 -32.59 -54.89
C SER A 70 50.21 -32.41 -53.81
N THR A 71 50.67 -32.11 -52.60
CA THR A 71 49.83 -31.78 -51.44
C THR A 71 50.09 -30.33 -51.05
N GLN A 72 49.04 -29.56 -50.76
CA GLN A 72 49.15 -28.17 -50.34
C GLN A 72 48.27 -27.90 -49.11
N GLN A 73 48.90 -27.42 -48.04
CA GLN A 73 48.21 -27.00 -46.82
C GLN A 73 47.99 -25.49 -46.80
N PHE A 74 46.84 -25.07 -46.29
CA PHE A 74 46.46 -23.70 -46.01
C PHE A 74 46.19 -23.55 -44.52
N SER A 75 46.76 -22.51 -43.89
CA SER A 75 46.46 -22.11 -42.52
C SER A 75 45.48 -20.96 -42.52
N ILE A 76 44.52 -20.98 -41.61
CA ILE A 76 43.45 -19.99 -41.47
C ILE A 76 43.58 -19.36 -40.09
N THR A 77 43.69 -18.04 -40.03
CA THR A 77 43.95 -17.31 -38.78
C THR A 77 42.96 -16.15 -38.65
N PRO A 78 41.94 -16.27 -37.79
CA PRO A 78 41.05 -15.15 -37.46
C PRO A 78 41.80 -14.00 -36.78
N ASN A 79 41.35 -12.76 -36.98
CA ASN A 79 41.82 -11.63 -36.16
C ASN A 79 41.31 -11.76 -34.72
N ILE A 80 41.95 -11.05 -33.78
CA ILE A 80 41.49 -10.96 -32.39
C ILE A 80 40.03 -10.47 -32.38
N GLY A 81 39.17 -11.18 -31.64
CA GLY A 81 37.74 -10.88 -31.55
C GLY A 81 36.87 -11.52 -32.63
N TYR A 82 37.44 -12.31 -33.54
CA TYR A 82 36.74 -13.01 -34.60
C TYR A 82 37.00 -14.52 -34.55
N HIS A 83 36.12 -15.31 -35.16
CA HIS A 83 36.30 -16.74 -35.38
C HIS A 83 36.04 -17.10 -36.85
N LEU A 84 36.50 -18.28 -37.26
CA LEU A 84 36.18 -18.85 -38.57
C LEU A 84 34.70 -19.29 -38.57
N ASP A 85 33.87 -18.60 -39.34
CA ASP A 85 32.45 -18.91 -39.52
C ASP A 85 32.27 -20.08 -40.51
N SER A 86 32.97 -19.97 -41.65
CA SER A 86 32.89 -20.98 -42.69
C SER A 86 34.15 -21.02 -43.56
N LEU A 87 34.50 -22.23 -43.98
CA LEU A 87 35.48 -22.47 -45.02
C LEU A 87 34.78 -23.10 -46.22
N LEU A 88 34.96 -22.50 -47.39
CA LEU A 88 34.38 -22.95 -48.65
C LEU A 88 35.49 -23.50 -49.54
N VAL A 89 35.37 -24.75 -49.98
CA VAL A 89 36.26 -25.38 -50.96
C VAL A 89 35.43 -25.70 -52.19
N ASP A 90 35.84 -25.12 -53.33
CA ASP A 90 35.14 -25.20 -54.62
C ASP A 90 33.65 -24.83 -54.54
N GLY A 91 33.32 -23.89 -53.65
CA GLY A 91 31.96 -23.43 -53.40
C GLY A 91 31.18 -24.24 -52.36
N SER A 92 31.70 -25.38 -51.91
CA SER A 92 31.07 -26.23 -50.88
C SER A 92 31.65 -25.96 -49.49
N ARG A 93 30.80 -25.89 -48.46
CA ARG A 93 31.24 -25.76 -47.07
C ARG A 93 31.96 -27.02 -46.61
N VAL A 94 33.10 -26.84 -45.95
CA VAL A 94 33.86 -27.92 -45.32
C VAL A 94 33.97 -27.67 -43.83
N ASP A 95 33.85 -28.72 -43.03
CA ASP A 95 34.04 -28.67 -41.59
C ASP A 95 35.54 -28.71 -41.28
N SER A 96 36.17 -27.53 -41.29
CA SER A 96 37.56 -27.38 -40.86
C SER A 96 37.74 -26.11 -40.05
N THR A 97 38.55 -26.19 -38.99
CA THR A 97 38.57 -25.20 -37.91
C THR A 97 39.85 -24.36 -37.84
N ALA A 98 40.94 -24.74 -38.52
CA ALA A 98 42.19 -23.93 -38.51
C ALA A 98 43.10 -24.13 -39.73
N SER A 99 43.01 -25.26 -40.43
CA SER A 99 43.82 -25.51 -41.63
C SER A 99 43.10 -26.45 -42.60
N TYR A 100 43.40 -26.33 -43.89
CA TYR A 100 42.85 -27.25 -44.89
C TYR A 100 43.94 -27.70 -45.84
N THR A 101 43.96 -29.00 -46.12
CA THR A 101 44.98 -29.61 -46.96
C THR A 101 44.35 -30.23 -48.19
N PHE A 102 44.74 -29.75 -49.37
CA PHE A 102 44.49 -30.46 -50.62
C PHE A 102 45.53 -31.56 -50.78
N PHE A 103 45.07 -32.80 -50.98
CA PHE A 103 45.93 -33.95 -51.26
C PHE A 103 45.78 -34.37 -52.72
N GLY A 104 46.87 -34.80 -53.36
CA GLY A 104 46.84 -35.42 -54.68
C GLY A 104 46.20 -34.53 -55.75
N ILE A 105 46.64 -33.27 -55.84
CA ILE A 105 45.93 -32.23 -56.60
C ILE A 105 45.87 -32.56 -58.10
N GLY A 106 44.63 -32.72 -58.61
CA GLY A 106 44.34 -33.15 -59.98
C GLY A 106 43.51 -32.16 -60.81
N ALA A 107 43.10 -31.03 -60.23
CA ALA A 107 42.31 -29.99 -60.88
C ALA A 107 42.57 -28.62 -60.22
N ASN A 108 42.08 -27.55 -60.85
CA ASN A 108 42.07 -26.22 -60.24
C ASN A 108 41.08 -26.18 -59.08
N HIS A 109 41.44 -25.50 -57.99
CA HIS A 109 40.60 -25.36 -56.81
C HIS A 109 40.44 -23.91 -56.37
N ARG A 110 39.39 -23.65 -55.59
CA ARG A 110 39.19 -22.40 -54.85
C ARG A 110 38.98 -22.71 -53.39
N ILE A 111 39.64 -21.97 -52.52
CA ILE A 111 39.42 -22.01 -51.07
C ILE A 111 39.14 -20.60 -50.55
N ARG A 112 38.06 -20.46 -49.77
CA ARG A 112 37.62 -19.18 -49.21
C ARG A 112 37.28 -19.29 -47.74
N ALA A 113 38.02 -18.57 -46.88
CA ALA A 113 37.71 -18.44 -45.47
C ALA A 113 36.79 -17.23 -45.21
N VAL A 114 35.79 -17.40 -44.35
CA VAL A 114 34.83 -16.36 -43.93
C VAL A 114 34.85 -16.27 -42.41
N PHE A 115 34.91 -15.04 -41.89
CA PHE A 115 35.02 -14.80 -40.45
C PHE A 115 33.79 -14.05 -39.92
N ALA A 116 33.41 -14.36 -38.69
CA ALA A 116 32.37 -13.65 -37.94
C ALA A 116 32.93 -13.10 -36.63
N ILE A 117 32.37 -11.99 -36.16
CA ILE A 117 32.74 -11.42 -34.86
C ILE A 117 32.28 -12.37 -33.74
N ASN A 118 33.09 -12.50 -32.69
CA ASN A 118 32.69 -13.23 -31.51
C ASN A 118 31.56 -12.47 -30.81
N THR A 119 30.55 -13.19 -30.34
CA THR A 119 29.45 -12.62 -29.58
C THR A 119 29.43 -13.22 -28.18
N TYR A 120 28.99 -12.42 -27.22
CA TYR A 120 28.80 -12.84 -25.84
C TYR A 120 27.39 -12.52 -25.37
N THR A 121 26.98 -13.20 -24.33
CA THR A 121 25.69 -13.03 -23.70
C THR A 121 25.81 -12.20 -22.43
N ILE A 122 24.90 -11.24 -22.25
CA ILE A 122 24.68 -10.59 -20.96
C ILE A 122 23.27 -10.93 -20.50
N THR A 123 23.14 -11.63 -19.37
CA THR A 123 21.83 -11.90 -18.76
C THR A 123 21.52 -10.88 -17.67
N ALA A 124 20.52 -10.04 -17.93
CA ALA A 124 20.04 -9.00 -17.03
C ALA A 124 18.72 -9.40 -16.37
N THR A 125 18.70 -9.48 -15.04
CA THR A 125 17.52 -9.85 -14.26
C THR A 125 17.21 -8.85 -13.15
N ALA A 126 15.93 -8.72 -12.81
CA ALA A 126 15.48 -7.86 -11.72
C ALA A 126 14.63 -8.71 -10.75
N GLY A 127 14.91 -8.60 -9.47
CA GLY A 127 14.01 -9.08 -8.43
C GLY A 127 12.70 -8.28 -8.41
N PRO A 128 11.73 -8.68 -7.57
CA PRO A 128 10.46 -7.96 -7.44
C PRO A 128 10.67 -6.48 -7.09
N ASN A 129 9.73 -5.64 -7.50
CA ASN A 129 9.66 -4.22 -7.16
C ASN A 129 10.74 -3.31 -7.78
N GLY A 130 11.30 -3.72 -8.91
CA GLY A 130 12.10 -2.83 -9.74
C GLY A 130 12.43 -3.46 -11.09
N THR A 131 13.27 -2.77 -11.85
CA THR A 131 13.64 -3.15 -13.21
C THR A 131 15.14 -2.98 -13.44
N VAL A 132 15.67 -3.78 -14.37
CA VAL A 132 16.97 -3.59 -15.02
C VAL A 132 16.68 -3.41 -16.50
N THR A 133 17.24 -2.39 -17.14
CA THR A 133 16.96 -2.05 -18.54
C THR A 133 18.27 -1.81 -19.29
N PRO A 134 18.54 -2.53 -20.39
CA PRO A 134 17.72 -3.60 -20.97
C PRO A 134 17.64 -4.86 -20.08
N SER A 135 16.58 -5.66 -20.21
CA SER A 135 16.37 -6.90 -19.43
C SER A 135 16.48 -8.14 -20.30
N GLY A 136 16.60 -9.32 -19.67
CA GLY A 136 16.69 -10.61 -20.34
C GLY A 136 18.11 -10.91 -20.84
N THR A 137 18.22 -11.81 -21.82
CA THR A 137 19.49 -12.17 -22.42
C THR A 137 19.76 -11.29 -23.64
N LEU A 138 20.84 -10.51 -23.57
CA LEU A 138 21.35 -9.70 -24.68
C LEU A 138 22.53 -10.41 -25.32
N ILE A 139 22.62 -10.37 -26.65
CA ILE A 139 23.81 -10.79 -27.41
C ILE A 139 24.54 -9.52 -27.84
N VAL A 140 25.83 -9.44 -27.51
CA VAL A 140 26.70 -8.29 -27.75
C VAL A 140 27.97 -8.70 -28.47
N ASP A 141 28.46 -7.83 -29.35
CA ASP A 141 29.69 -8.08 -30.11
C ASP A 141 30.93 -7.90 -29.24
N TRP A 142 31.98 -8.68 -29.51
CA TRP A 142 33.28 -8.61 -28.83
C TRP A 142 33.84 -7.18 -28.83
N GLY A 143 34.34 -6.75 -27.68
CA GLY A 143 34.98 -5.44 -27.49
C GLY A 143 34.02 -4.27 -27.37
N THR A 144 32.70 -4.48 -27.50
CA THR A 144 31.70 -3.43 -27.28
C THR A 144 31.44 -3.18 -25.79
N SER A 145 30.70 -2.12 -25.48
CA SER A 145 30.26 -1.78 -24.12
C SER A 145 28.73 -1.78 -24.07
N GLN A 146 28.17 -2.22 -22.94
CA GLN A 146 26.72 -2.23 -22.69
C GLN A 146 26.41 -1.63 -21.32
N SER A 147 25.50 -0.66 -21.29
CA SER A 147 25.02 -0.02 -20.05
C SER A 147 23.62 -0.51 -19.67
N PHE A 148 23.37 -0.56 -18.37
CA PHE A 148 22.12 -0.95 -17.75
C PHE A 148 21.66 0.14 -16.79
N ALA A 149 20.40 0.54 -16.91
CA ALA A 149 19.70 1.35 -15.91
C ALA A 149 18.96 0.43 -14.93
N ILE A 150 19.03 0.75 -13.64
CA ILE A 150 18.49 -0.06 -12.55
C ILE A 150 17.60 0.84 -11.70
N THR A 151 16.30 0.58 -11.76
CA THR A 151 15.28 1.49 -11.22
C THR A 151 14.34 0.73 -10.30
N GLY A 152 14.24 1.16 -9.04
CA GLY A 152 13.21 0.65 -8.13
C GLY A 152 11.84 1.19 -8.53
N ASN A 153 10.79 0.37 -8.40
CA ASN A 153 9.42 0.83 -8.53
C ASN A 153 9.10 1.88 -7.44
N THR A 154 8.03 2.66 -7.63
CA THR A 154 7.56 3.63 -6.61
C THR A 154 7.51 2.98 -5.23
N GLY A 155 8.20 3.60 -4.26
CA GLY A 155 8.27 3.12 -2.88
C GLY A 155 9.43 2.16 -2.57
N PHE A 156 10.18 1.75 -3.59
CA PHE A 156 11.33 0.87 -3.48
C PHE A 156 12.60 1.56 -3.97
N LYS A 157 13.73 1.08 -3.48
CA LYS A 157 15.07 1.51 -3.92
C LYS A 157 15.94 0.28 -4.12
N VAL A 158 17.02 0.43 -4.87
CA VAL A 158 18.01 -0.63 -5.06
C VAL A 158 18.58 -1.03 -3.70
N SER A 159 18.42 -2.30 -3.33
CA SER A 159 19.00 -2.88 -2.13
C SER A 159 20.43 -3.37 -2.42
N ASN A 160 20.61 -4.05 -3.54
CA ASN A 160 21.90 -4.54 -4.03
C ASN A 160 21.85 -4.88 -5.53
N VAL A 161 22.98 -4.76 -6.20
CA VAL A 161 23.22 -5.24 -7.57
C VAL A 161 24.37 -6.25 -7.54
N LEU A 162 24.17 -7.42 -8.14
CA LEU A 162 25.20 -8.42 -8.35
C LEU A 162 25.62 -8.42 -9.82
N VAL A 163 26.92 -8.33 -10.07
CA VAL A 163 27.54 -8.50 -11.38
C VAL A 163 28.42 -9.73 -11.32
N ASP A 164 28.15 -10.70 -12.19
CA ASP A 164 28.85 -12.00 -12.20
C ASP A 164 28.89 -12.68 -10.82
N GLY A 165 27.76 -12.56 -10.10
CA GLY A 165 27.60 -13.08 -8.74
C GLY A 165 28.21 -12.22 -7.62
N VAL A 166 28.94 -11.15 -7.96
CA VAL A 166 29.62 -10.27 -6.99
C VAL A 166 28.85 -8.97 -6.76
N SER A 167 28.67 -8.58 -5.50
CA SER A 167 27.98 -7.33 -5.17
C SER A 167 28.80 -6.11 -5.59
N VAL A 168 28.14 -5.22 -6.33
CA VAL A 168 28.63 -3.86 -6.66
C VAL A 168 27.88 -2.78 -5.86
N GLY A 169 27.10 -3.18 -4.86
CA GLY A 169 26.38 -2.29 -3.97
C GLY A 169 25.10 -1.70 -4.56
N ARG A 170 24.72 -0.52 -4.08
CA ARG A 170 23.43 0.16 -4.38
C ARG A 170 23.55 1.13 -5.55
N VAL A 171 23.91 0.61 -6.72
CA VAL A 171 24.06 1.41 -7.94
C VAL A 171 22.74 1.46 -8.73
N THR A 172 22.45 2.60 -9.35
CA THR A 172 21.28 2.78 -10.25
C THR A 172 21.65 2.63 -11.72
N THR A 173 22.93 2.48 -12.02
CA THR A 173 23.44 2.18 -13.36
C THR A 173 24.64 1.24 -13.25
N TYR A 174 24.85 0.40 -14.25
CA TYR A 174 26.06 -0.40 -14.39
C TYR A 174 26.44 -0.54 -15.86
N ALA A 175 27.74 -0.49 -16.19
CA ALA A 175 28.21 -0.64 -17.55
C ALA A 175 29.32 -1.69 -17.63
N PHE A 176 29.14 -2.67 -18.52
CA PHE A 176 30.23 -3.52 -18.98
C PHE A 176 30.98 -2.78 -20.08
N ASN A 177 32.30 -2.70 -19.95
CA ASN A 177 33.16 -2.09 -20.96
C ASN A 177 34.07 -3.14 -21.58
N ASN A 178 34.27 -3.07 -22.89
CA ASN A 178 35.15 -3.98 -23.62
C ASN A 178 34.84 -5.46 -23.34
N ILE A 179 33.65 -5.90 -23.74
CA ILE A 179 33.10 -7.20 -23.40
C ILE A 179 33.86 -8.31 -24.13
N THR A 180 34.40 -9.26 -23.36
CA THR A 180 35.23 -10.36 -23.86
C THR A 180 34.84 -11.73 -23.31
N SER A 181 33.74 -11.79 -22.55
CA SER A 181 33.15 -13.00 -21.99
C SER A 181 31.65 -12.79 -21.76
N ASP A 182 30.93 -13.88 -21.47
CA ASP A 182 29.56 -13.80 -20.97
C ASP A 182 29.52 -13.11 -19.60
N HIS A 183 28.43 -12.39 -19.33
CA HIS A 183 28.22 -11.70 -18.06
C HIS A 183 26.78 -11.82 -17.55
N THR A 184 26.61 -11.51 -16.27
CA THR A 184 25.30 -11.41 -15.63
C THR A 184 25.22 -10.11 -14.82
N VAL A 185 24.03 -9.49 -14.82
CA VAL A 185 23.70 -8.38 -13.92
C VAL A 185 22.32 -8.65 -13.31
N SER A 186 22.25 -8.65 -11.99
CA SER A 186 20.97 -8.87 -11.28
C SER A 186 20.77 -7.83 -10.18
N ALA A 187 19.57 -7.30 -10.06
CA ALA A 187 19.24 -6.30 -9.05
C ALA A 187 18.18 -6.80 -8.06
N THR A 188 18.32 -6.40 -6.80
CA THR A 188 17.34 -6.63 -5.73
C THR A 188 16.92 -5.30 -5.13
N PHE A 189 15.68 -5.21 -4.64
CA PHE A 189 15.07 -3.96 -4.20
C PHE A 189 14.53 -4.09 -2.77
N GLU A 190 14.58 -2.99 -2.03
CA GLU A 190 14.03 -2.89 -0.67
C GLU A 190 13.11 -1.67 -0.54
N VAL A 191 12.23 -1.69 0.45
CA VAL A 191 11.32 -0.56 0.72
C VAL A 191 12.12 0.67 1.13
N SER A 192 11.80 1.82 0.52
CA SER A 192 12.35 3.11 0.91
C SER A 192 11.82 3.55 2.27
N TYR A 193 12.62 4.23 3.08
CA TYR A 193 12.24 4.66 4.43
C TYR A 193 10.92 5.44 4.44
N ALA A 194 10.75 6.40 3.53
CA ALA A 194 9.53 7.20 3.38
C ALA A 194 8.25 6.36 3.12
N TYR A 195 8.41 5.14 2.60
CA TYR A 195 7.34 4.18 2.28
C TYR A 195 7.25 3.01 3.26
N SER A 196 8.17 2.91 4.23
CA SER A 196 8.12 1.94 5.32
C SER A 196 7.08 2.28 6.38
N ASN A 197 6.62 3.53 6.41
CA ASN A 197 5.54 3.96 7.29
C ASN A 197 4.28 3.13 7.01
N ARG A 198 3.63 2.70 8.09
CA ARG A 198 2.41 1.91 8.04
C ARG A 198 1.24 2.77 8.49
N TYR A 199 0.10 2.61 7.82
CA TYR A 199 -1.09 3.40 8.07
C TYR A 199 -2.30 2.51 8.39
N ARG A 200 -3.39 3.16 8.79
CA ARG A 200 -4.72 2.58 8.89
C ARG A 200 -5.73 3.59 8.37
N SER A 201 -6.73 3.08 7.66
CA SER A 201 -7.91 3.82 7.24
C SER A 201 -9.17 3.01 7.57
N PHE A 202 -10.31 3.66 7.43
CA PHE A 202 -11.66 3.14 7.58
C PHE A 202 -12.44 3.39 6.29
N SER A 203 -13.11 2.36 5.78
CA SER A 203 -14.05 2.48 4.68
C SER A 203 -15.45 2.89 5.18
N ALA A 204 -16.25 3.51 4.33
CA ALA A 204 -17.57 4.03 4.71
C ALA A 204 -18.53 2.94 5.22
N ASP A 205 -18.46 1.74 4.66
CA ASP A 205 -19.24 0.57 5.03
C ASP A 205 -18.77 -0.09 6.34
N SER A 206 -17.47 -0.04 6.63
CA SER A 206 -16.90 -0.66 7.84
C SER A 206 -17.31 0.05 9.14
N ILE A 207 -17.61 1.35 9.08
CA ILE A 207 -17.93 2.17 10.26
C ILE A 207 -19.29 1.81 10.88
N PRO A 208 -20.43 1.85 10.15
CA PRO A 208 -21.75 1.60 10.73
C PRO A 208 -22.00 0.12 11.07
N PHE A 209 -21.34 -0.81 10.37
CA PHE A 209 -21.52 -2.24 10.59
C PHE A 209 -20.55 -2.87 11.59
N GLU A 210 -19.73 -2.04 12.23
CA GLU A 210 -18.91 -2.50 13.33
C GLU A 210 -19.79 -2.93 14.52
N ARG A 211 -19.43 -4.05 15.16
CA ARG A 211 -20.14 -4.56 16.34
C ARG A 211 -19.46 -4.07 17.61
N ASP A 212 -20.26 -3.80 18.64
CA ASP A 212 -19.76 -3.68 20.00
C ASP A 212 -19.48 -5.06 20.62
N ASN A 213 -18.97 -5.08 21.86
CA ASN A 213 -18.67 -6.32 22.59
C ASN A 213 -19.92 -7.14 22.94
N ARG A 214 -21.13 -6.63 22.66
CA ARG A 214 -22.42 -7.33 22.83
C ARG A 214 -23.02 -7.73 21.48
N GLY A 215 -22.30 -7.53 20.38
CA GLY A 215 -22.73 -7.89 19.03
C GLY A 215 -23.66 -6.87 18.35
N LYS A 216 -23.93 -5.72 18.98
CA LYS A 216 -24.82 -4.68 18.44
C LYS A 216 -24.07 -3.78 17.46
N LEU A 217 -24.67 -3.53 16.30
CA LEU A 217 -24.09 -2.73 15.21
C LEU A 217 -24.11 -1.23 15.52
N GLY A 218 -23.08 -0.52 15.05
CA GLY A 218 -23.06 0.95 15.03
C GLY A 218 -23.08 1.57 16.43
N ARG A 219 -22.47 0.90 17.42
CA ARG A 219 -22.45 1.37 18.81
C ARG A 219 -21.05 1.68 19.28
N TYR A 220 -20.95 2.81 19.99
CA TYR A 220 -19.76 3.18 20.73
C TYR A 220 -19.48 2.15 21.83
N VAL A 221 -18.25 1.67 21.91
CA VAL A 221 -17.82 0.80 23.00
C VAL A 221 -17.33 1.66 24.15
N PHE A 222 -18.06 1.64 25.26
CA PHE A 222 -17.70 2.42 26.43
C PHE A 222 -16.38 1.95 27.06
N ARG A 223 -15.50 2.91 27.38
CA ARG A 223 -14.09 2.68 27.72
C ARG A 223 -13.83 2.63 29.23
N LYS A 224 -14.46 1.68 29.94
CA LYS A 224 -14.08 1.30 31.32
C LYS A 224 -13.44 -0.09 31.32
N PRO A 225 -12.48 -0.39 32.19
CA PRO A 225 -11.91 -1.73 32.23
C PRO A 225 -12.98 -2.80 32.33
N ASP A 226 -12.79 -3.90 31.60
CA ASP A 226 -13.71 -5.04 31.59
C ASP A 226 -13.01 -6.36 31.92
N LYS A 227 -11.67 -6.40 31.78
CA LYS A 227 -10.83 -7.57 32.05
C LYS A 227 -9.48 -7.20 32.65
N VAL A 228 -8.72 -8.22 33.01
CA VAL A 228 -7.35 -8.10 33.52
C VAL A 228 -6.42 -9.02 32.74
N GLU A 229 -5.29 -8.50 32.27
CA GLU A 229 -4.18 -9.29 31.72
C GLU A 229 -3.22 -9.64 32.87
N PHE A 230 -2.82 -10.90 33.00
CA PHE A 230 -1.89 -11.31 34.04
C PHE A 230 -0.82 -12.29 33.53
N ILE A 231 0.34 -12.26 34.20
CA ILE A 231 1.37 -13.29 34.13
C ILE A 231 1.73 -13.66 35.56
N PHE A 232 1.27 -14.83 35.97
CA PHE A 232 1.54 -15.46 37.25
C PHE A 232 2.82 -16.31 37.11
N VAL A 233 3.82 -16.07 37.94
CA VAL A 233 5.10 -16.80 37.89
C VAL A 233 5.30 -17.58 39.18
N VAL A 234 5.58 -18.86 39.04
CA VAL A 234 5.87 -19.77 40.16
C VAL A 234 7.20 -20.46 39.96
N ARG A 235 7.84 -20.81 41.06
CA ARG A 235 9.06 -21.60 41.09
C ARG A 235 8.75 -22.96 41.69
N ASN A 236 9.17 -24.02 41.01
CA ASN A 236 9.01 -25.38 41.49
C ASN A 236 9.84 -25.59 42.76
N ASP A 237 9.20 -26.00 43.86
CA ASP A 237 9.85 -26.33 45.12
C ASP A 237 9.63 -27.80 45.54
N SER A 238 9.11 -28.63 44.63
CA SER A 238 8.79 -30.04 44.86
C SER A 238 9.50 -30.95 43.85
N ALA A 239 10.08 -32.06 44.33
CA ALA A 239 10.80 -32.99 43.47
C ALA A 239 9.85 -33.96 42.74
N GLY A 240 10.15 -34.24 41.47
CA GLY A 240 9.43 -35.26 40.69
C GLY A 240 7.98 -34.89 40.36
N VAL A 241 7.67 -33.60 40.26
CA VAL A 241 6.35 -33.08 39.88
C VAL A 241 6.28 -32.83 38.38
N ASN A 242 5.09 -33.03 37.82
CA ASN A 242 4.78 -32.74 36.41
C ASN A 242 3.46 -31.99 36.25
N GLY A 243 2.91 -31.45 37.34
CA GLY A 243 1.71 -30.64 37.26
C GLY A 243 1.68 -29.51 38.27
N LEU A 244 0.83 -28.52 37.99
CA LEU A 244 0.56 -27.36 38.82
C LEU A 244 -0.95 -27.18 38.91
N HIS A 245 -1.46 -27.01 40.12
CA HIS A 245 -2.83 -26.55 40.35
C HIS A 245 -2.80 -25.09 40.79
N ALA A 246 -3.69 -24.26 40.25
CA ALA A 246 -3.87 -22.87 40.68
C ALA A 246 -5.35 -22.47 40.77
N GLU A 247 -5.69 -21.75 41.84
CA GLU A 247 -7.01 -21.17 42.08
C GLU A 247 -6.96 -19.65 41.92
N PHE A 248 -7.61 -19.13 40.89
CA PHE A 248 -7.66 -17.70 40.57
C PHE A 248 -8.86 -17.00 41.20
N GLY A 249 -8.66 -15.76 41.67
CA GLY A 249 -9.73 -14.94 42.24
C GLY A 249 -10.72 -14.45 41.19
N VAL A 250 -10.25 -14.15 39.98
CA VAL A 250 -11.06 -13.77 38.82
C VAL A 250 -11.12 -14.96 37.85
N ALA A 251 -12.33 -15.27 37.36
CA ALA A 251 -12.55 -16.33 36.37
C ALA A 251 -11.73 -16.07 35.09
N ILE A 252 -11.09 -17.11 34.57
CA ILE A 252 -10.26 -17.03 33.36
C ILE A 252 -11.14 -16.85 32.11
N ASP A 253 -10.74 -15.94 31.23
CA ASP A 253 -11.35 -15.72 29.92
C ASP A 253 -10.73 -16.62 28.86
N THR A 254 -11.33 -17.79 28.66
CA THR A 254 -10.86 -18.78 27.67
C THR A 254 -11.15 -18.41 26.22
N SER A 255 -11.86 -17.30 25.97
CA SER A 255 -11.99 -16.75 24.61
C SER A 255 -10.73 -15.99 24.17
N LEU A 256 -9.83 -15.71 25.11
CA LEU A 256 -8.55 -15.06 24.91
C LEU A 256 -7.39 -16.04 25.18
N PRO A 257 -6.16 -15.72 24.73
CA PRO A 257 -5.00 -16.57 24.97
C PRO A 257 -4.80 -16.88 26.46
N PHE A 258 -4.69 -18.17 26.78
CA PHE A 258 -4.39 -18.67 28.11
C PHE A 258 -3.42 -19.85 27.99
N PHE A 259 -2.20 -19.68 28.47
CA PHE A 259 -1.10 -20.62 28.22
C PHE A 259 -0.05 -20.59 29.33
N THR A 260 0.87 -21.55 29.26
CA THR A 260 2.01 -21.68 30.17
C THR A 260 3.36 -21.70 29.43
N LEU A 261 4.42 -21.33 30.14
CA LEU A 261 5.81 -21.54 29.74
C LEU A 261 6.58 -22.21 30.90
N PRO A 262 7.15 -23.41 30.73
CA PRO A 262 7.02 -24.30 29.56
C PRO A 262 5.57 -24.67 29.25
N HIS A 263 5.29 -25.14 28.03
CA HIS A 263 3.93 -25.51 27.60
C HIS A 263 3.37 -26.65 28.46
N SER A 264 2.06 -26.63 28.69
CA SER A 264 1.34 -27.66 29.45
C SER A 264 -0.03 -27.93 28.82
N ALA A 265 -0.54 -29.14 28.99
CA ALA A 265 -1.97 -29.40 28.86
C ALA A 265 -2.74 -28.68 29.97
N ILE A 266 -3.83 -27.99 29.63
CA ILE A 266 -4.60 -27.13 30.55
C ILE A 266 -6.02 -27.69 30.70
N SER A 267 -6.49 -27.85 31.93
CA SER A 267 -7.86 -28.27 32.23
C SER A 267 -8.42 -27.50 33.42
N THR A 268 -9.74 -27.29 33.45
CA THR A 268 -10.43 -26.69 34.59
C THR A 268 -11.11 -27.76 35.43
N THR A 269 -11.11 -27.58 36.75
CA THR A 269 -11.85 -28.44 37.68
C THR A 269 -13.17 -27.82 38.14
N ASP A 270 -13.47 -26.59 37.72
CA ASP A 270 -14.68 -25.89 38.13
C ASP A 270 -15.39 -25.16 36.98
N VAL A 271 -16.72 -25.17 37.03
CA VAL A 271 -17.58 -24.46 36.05
C VAL A 271 -17.44 -22.94 36.13
N LYS A 272 -16.90 -22.41 37.23
CA LYS A 272 -16.66 -20.97 37.41
C LYS A 272 -15.36 -20.50 36.75
N MET A 273 -14.58 -21.42 36.14
CA MET A 273 -13.32 -21.12 35.44
C MET A 273 -12.27 -20.47 36.35
N LYS A 274 -12.23 -20.85 37.63
CA LYS A 274 -11.29 -20.31 38.62
C LYS A 274 -10.22 -21.32 39.04
N LYS A 275 -10.42 -22.62 38.85
CA LYS A 275 -9.53 -23.67 39.32
C LYS A 275 -8.96 -24.45 38.14
N TRP A 276 -7.65 -24.37 37.98
CA TRP A 276 -6.98 -24.88 36.78
C TRP A 276 -5.84 -25.82 37.12
N ASN A 277 -5.77 -26.91 36.37
CA ASN A 277 -4.67 -27.86 36.35
C ASN A 277 -3.85 -27.66 35.08
N PHE A 278 -2.54 -27.60 35.27
CA PHE A 278 -1.53 -27.56 34.21
C PHE A 278 -0.71 -28.84 34.32
N THR A 279 -0.62 -29.62 33.24
CA THR A 279 0.15 -30.87 33.18
C THR A 279 1.24 -30.75 32.14
N PHE A 280 2.49 -30.94 32.56
CA PHE A 280 3.68 -30.85 31.72
C PHE A 280 4.10 -32.25 31.26
N ASP A 281 4.55 -32.36 30.01
CA ASP A 281 4.96 -33.64 29.41
C ASP A 281 6.24 -34.19 30.04
N THR A 282 7.07 -33.30 30.59
CA THR A 282 8.31 -33.64 31.28
C THR A 282 8.23 -33.31 32.77
N LEU A 283 9.03 -34.01 33.57
CA LEU A 283 9.23 -33.65 34.97
C LEU A 283 9.88 -32.27 35.06
N LEU A 284 9.35 -31.43 35.95
CA LEU A 284 9.94 -30.13 36.24
C LEU A 284 11.10 -30.29 37.23
N THR A 285 12.20 -29.61 36.94
CA THR A 285 13.37 -29.58 37.82
C THR A 285 13.11 -28.73 39.06
N LEU A 286 13.77 -29.05 40.18
CA LEU A 286 13.66 -28.25 41.40
C LEU A 286 14.22 -26.85 41.12
N GLY A 287 13.45 -25.81 41.41
CA GLY A 287 13.81 -24.42 41.14
C GLY A 287 13.40 -23.90 39.75
N GLU A 288 12.85 -24.76 38.88
CA GLU A 288 12.36 -24.34 37.56
C GLU A 288 11.21 -23.34 37.67
N GLN A 289 11.16 -22.38 36.75
CA GLN A 289 10.08 -21.39 36.73
C GLN A 289 9.02 -21.77 35.72
N VAL A 290 7.76 -21.75 36.16
CA VAL A 290 6.59 -21.82 35.29
C VAL A 290 5.92 -20.46 35.27
N ARG A 291 5.60 -19.98 34.06
CA ARG A 291 4.77 -18.79 33.85
C ARG A 291 3.40 -19.23 33.38
N VAL A 292 2.35 -18.67 33.97
CA VAL A 292 0.96 -18.83 33.53
C VAL A 292 0.46 -17.47 33.08
N ALA A 293 0.17 -17.33 31.79
CA ALA A 293 -0.26 -16.09 31.18
C ALA A 293 -1.72 -16.20 30.70
N GLY A 294 -2.52 -15.16 30.95
CA GLY A 294 -3.89 -15.12 30.44
C GLY A 294 -4.68 -13.89 30.84
N PHE A 295 -6.00 -13.99 30.67
CA PHE A 295 -6.95 -12.91 30.94
C PHE A 295 -8.02 -13.34 31.96
N GLY A 296 -8.43 -12.44 32.83
CA GLY A 296 -9.57 -12.62 33.74
C GLY A 296 -10.81 -11.84 33.28
N LYS A 297 -12.01 -12.44 33.35
CA LYS A 297 -13.31 -11.88 32.87
C LYS A 297 -13.90 -10.71 33.69
N SER A 298 -13.13 -10.10 34.58
CA SER A 298 -13.64 -9.05 35.50
C SER A 298 -12.69 -7.87 35.53
N PRO A 299 -13.19 -6.64 35.77
CA PRO A 299 -12.37 -5.44 35.94
C PRO A 299 -11.74 -5.36 37.34
N LYS A 300 -11.13 -6.46 37.79
CA LYS A 300 -10.43 -6.57 39.06
C LYS A 300 -9.06 -7.16 38.78
N LEU A 301 -8.04 -6.70 39.51
CA LEU A 301 -6.72 -7.31 39.46
C LEU A 301 -6.82 -8.79 39.76
N GLN A 302 -6.06 -9.60 39.01
CA GLN A 302 -6.04 -11.03 39.22
C GLN A 302 -5.39 -11.34 40.57
N SER A 303 -5.87 -12.39 41.22
CA SER A 303 -5.24 -12.96 42.42
C SER A 303 -5.19 -14.47 42.26
N VAL A 304 -4.29 -15.13 42.99
CA VAL A 304 -4.28 -16.58 43.13
C VAL A 304 -4.42 -16.88 44.62
N SER A 305 -5.54 -17.48 45.01
CA SER A 305 -5.86 -17.78 46.41
C SER A 305 -5.06 -18.97 46.94
N ALA A 306 -4.78 -19.93 46.07
CA ALA A 306 -3.97 -21.10 46.37
C ALA A 306 -3.31 -21.64 45.10
N PHE A 307 -2.10 -22.16 45.22
CA PHE A 307 -1.48 -23.01 44.20
C PHE A 307 -0.59 -24.08 44.85
N HIS A 308 -0.44 -25.22 44.18
CA HIS A 308 0.42 -26.33 44.63
C HIS A 308 0.87 -27.18 43.45
N TRP A 309 2.01 -27.86 43.62
CA TRP A 309 2.52 -28.80 42.63
C TRP A 309 1.82 -30.15 42.74
N THR A 310 1.73 -30.88 41.63
CA THR A 310 1.14 -32.21 41.59
C THR A 310 2.07 -33.21 40.92
N LYS A 311 2.00 -34.45 41.39
CA LYS A 311 2.65 -35.61 40.78
C LYS A 311 1.55 -36.57 40.37
N GLN A 312 1.39 -36.80 39.07
CA GLN A 312 0.30 -37.61 38.52
C GLN A 312 -1.10 -37.16 39.02
N GLY A 313 -1.30 -35.84 39.14
CA GLY A 313 -2.55 -35.26 39.63
C GLY A 313 -2.75 -35.25 41.14
N ILE A 314 -1.83 -35.84 41.92
CA ILE A 314 -1.89 -35.85 43.38
C ILE A 314 -1.12 -34.64 43.93
N PRO A 315 -1.72 -33.81 44.79
CA PRO A 315 -1.04 -32.69 45.45
C PRO A 315 0.24 -33.14 46.17
N THR A 316 1.35 -32.46 45.91
CA THR A 316 2.67 -32.73 46.48
C THR A 316 3.27 -31.45 47.02
N GLY A 317 3.89 -31.52 48.20
CA GLY A 317 4.48 -30.35 48.86
C GLY A 317 3.44 -29.50 49.60
N ARG A 318 3.78 -28.23 49.84
CA ARG A 318 2.92 -27.28 50.55
C ARG A 318 1.97 -26.55 49.60
N ILE A 319 0.87 -26.05 50.15
CA ILE A 319 0.00 -25.10 49.44
C ILE A 319 0.56 -23.69 49.63
N HIS A 320 0.63 -22.94 48.54
CA HIS A 320 1.10 -21.56 48.53
C HIS A 320 -0.07 -20.59 48.38
N HIS A 321 -0.05 -19.52 49.17
CA HIS A 321 -1.08 -18.48 49.16
C HIS A 321 -0.56 -17.10 48.71
N ARG A 322 0.72 -17.00 48.38
CA ARG A 322 1.36 -15.76 47.90
C ARG A 322 1.81 -15.94 46.47
N ALA A 323 1.03 -15.40 45.54
CA ALA A 323 1.37 -15.39 44.13
C ALA A 323 2.16 -14.15 43.75
N PHE A 324 3.20 -14.36 42.92
CA PHE A 324 3.92 -13.29 42.28
C PHE A 324 3.40 -13.10 40.85
N PHE A 325 3.06 -11.86 40.52
CA PHE A 325 2.66 -11.48 39.18
C PHE A 325 3.73 -10.61 38.57
N SER A 326 4.35 -11.06 37.47
CA SER A 326 5.20 -10.18 36.66
C SER A 326 4.38 -9.23 35.79
N ARG A 327 3.08 -9.48 35.66
CA ARG A 327 2.09 -8.61 35.00
C ARG A 327 0.72 -8.84 35.65
N ASN A 328 0.00 -7.76 35.93
CA ASN A 328 -1.37 -7.80 36.45
C ASN A 328 -2.02 -6.43 36.18
N MET A 329 -2.57 -6.24 34.99
CA MET A 329 -3.02 -4.93 34.50
C MET A 329 -4.46 -5.00 34.01
N LEU A 330 -5.29 -4.07 34.47
CA LEU A 330 -6.62 -3.87 33.93
C LEU A 330 -6.54 -3.49 32.46
N LYS A 331 -7.49 -3.97 31.66
CA LYS A 331 -7.58 -3.71 30.22
C LYS A 331 -8.93 -3.10 29.88
N LEU A 332 -8.90 -2.14 28.96
CA LEU A 332 -10.10 -1.55 28.38
C LEU A 332 -10.69 -2.49 27.33
N PRO A 333 -12.02 -2.46 27.15
CA PRO A 333 -12.69 -3.17 26.08
C PRO A 333 -12.12 -2.73 24.73
N MET A 334 -12.05 -3.71 23.82
CA MET A 334 -11.58 -3.48 22.47
C MET A 334 -12.42 -2.38 21.81
N PRO A 335 -11.78 -1.31 21.30
CA PRO A 335 -12.52 -0.30 20.60
C PRO A 335 -12.85 -0.80 19.20
N ASN A 336 -13.83 -0.13 18.62
CA ASN A 336 -14.34 -0.44 17.31
C ASN A 336 -14.25 0.83 16.43
N ARG A 337 -14.54 0.75 15.13
CA ARG A 337 -14.45 1.92 14.22
C ARG A 337 -15.35 3.08 14.65
N VAL A 338 -16.47 2.79 15.32
CA VAL A 338 -17.36 3.80 15.92
C VAL A 338 -16.68 4.56 17.06
N ASN A 339 -15.77 3.93 17.81
CA ASN A 339 -14.94 4.65 18.80
C ASN A 339 -14.08 5.73 18.14
N ALA A 340 -13.45 5.45 16.99
CA ALA A 340 -12.65 6.46 16.27
C ALA A 340 -13.51 7.65 15.86
N LEU A 341 -14.68 7.39 15.30
CA LEU A 341 -15.65 8.42 14.95
C LEU A 341 -16.09 9.21 16.18
N ALA A 342 -16.60 8.55 17.22
CA ALA A 342 -17.10 9.19 18.42
C ALA A 342 -16.02 10.02 19.13
N GLU A 343 -14.82 9.49 19.29
CA GLU A 343 -13.71 10.20 19.92
C GLU A 343 -13.18 11.35 19.06
N SER A 344 -13.30 11.28 17.73
CA SER A 344 -13.02 12.43 16.86
C SER A 344 -13.95 13.62 17.16
N PHE A 345 -15.21 13.36 17.53
CA PHE A 345 -16.10 14.41 18.05
C PHE A 345 -15.73 14.81 19.48
N ALA A 346 -15.44 13.84 20.36
CA ALA A 346 -15.11 14.09 21.77
C ALA A 346 -13.87 14.97 21.95
N TYR A 347 -12.89 14.87 21.06
CA TYR A 347 -11.63 15.61 21.16
C TYR A 347 -11.59 16.84 20.25
N ASN A 348 -12.75 17.33 19.81
CA ASN A 348 -12.87 18.50 18.95
C ASN A 348 -12.08 18.36 17.63
N GLY A 349 -12.03 17.14 17.07
CA GLY A 349 -11.28 16.83 15.85
C GLY A 349 -11.79 17.57 14.62
N PHE A 350 -13.07 17.96 14.62
CA PHE A 350 -13.65 18.79 13.55
C PHE A 350 -13.57 20.30 13.83
N GLY A 351 -13.00 20.70 14.98
CA GLY A 351 -12.63 22.08 15.28
C GLY A 351 -13.72 23.13 14.99
N SER A 352 -13.39 24.07 14.10
CA SER A 352 -14.20 25.27 13.82
C SER A 352 -15.53 25.01 13.13
N THR A 353 -15.76 23.83 12.56
CA THR A 353 -17.04 23.50 11.90
C THR A 353 -18.11 23.08 12.90
N GLY A 354 -17.74 22.78 14.15
CA GLY A 354 -18.68 22.30 15.18
C GLY A 354 -19.26 20.90 14.90
N GLY A 355 -18.65 20.14 14.00
CA GLY A 355 -19.08 18.80 13.60
C GLY A 355 -18.49 18.35 12.27
N LEU A 356 -18.75 17.12 11.84
CA LEU A 356 -18.26 16.61 10.55
C LEU A 356 -19.03 17.29 9.42
N LEU A 357 -18.34 18.12 8.64
CA LEU A 357 -18.86 18.87 7.51
C LEU A 357 -18.48 18.17 6.20
N VAL A 358 -19.42 18.00 5.27
CA VAL A 358 -19.14 17.77 3.83
C VAL A 358 -19.77 18.91 3.04
N GLY A 359 -18.94 19.60 2.26
CA GLY A 359 -19.23 20.92 1.69
C GLY A 359 -18.66 22.05 2.54
N LYS A 360 -19.34 23.19 2.54
CA LYS A 360 -18.97 24.42 3.25
C LYS A 360 -20.19 24.98 3.95
N ASP A 361 -20.02 25.41 5.20
CA ASP A 361 -21.08 26.13 5.91
C ASP A 361 -21.35 27.47 5.22
N ARG A 362 -22.58 27.62 4.70
CA ARG A 362 -23.09 28.81 4.00
C ARG A 362 -24.30 29.40 4.72
N SER A 363 -24.43 29.15 6.03
CA SER A 363 -25.57 29.60 6.83
C SER A 363 -25.80 31.12 6.77
N LEU A 364 -24.72 31.90 6.64
CA LEU A 364 -24.77 33.36 6.71
C LEU A 364 -25.02 34.06 5.37
N ASP A 365 -24.62 33.43 4.26
CA ASP A 365 -24.46 34.13 2.97
C ASP A 365 -25.27 33.49 1.83
N SER A 366 -25.56 32.19 1.87
CA SER A 366 -26.19 31.50 0.73
C SER A 366 -26.95 30.22 1.09
N ALA A 367 -27.53 30.13 2.28
CA ALA A 367 -28.27 28.95 2.75
C ALA A 367 -29.46 28.57 1.85
N SER A 368 -30.12 29.54 1.21
CA SER A 368 -31.22 29.31 0.26
C SER A 368 -30.77 28.81 -1.12
N ARG A 369 -29.46 28.79 -1.37
CA ARG A 369 -28.84 28.56 -2.68
C ARG A 369 -28.07 27.26 -2.73
N TYR A 370 -27.35 26.92 -1.66
CA TYR A 370 -26.54 25.71 -1.57
C TYR A 370 -27.09 24.75 -0.53
N GLY A 371 -26.89 23.45 -0.75
CA GLY A 371 -27.00 22.41 0.26
C GLY A 371 -25.62 21.98 0.75
N TRP A 372 -25.52 21.60 2.02
CA TRP A 372 -24.32 20.95 2.57
C TRP A 372 -24.71 20.03 3.73
N PHE A 373 -23.81 19.12 4.08
CA PHE A 373 -23.99 18.22 5.21
C PHE A 373 -23.13 18.66 6.39
N LEU A 374 -23.72 18.85 7.57
CA LEU A 374 -22.98 19.10 8.81
C LEU A 374 -23.59 18.26 9.93
N ALA A 375 -22.93 17.15 10.26
CA ALA A 375 -23.30 16.33 11.40
C ALA A 375 -22.70 16.89 12.69
N PRO A 376 -23.50 17.43 13.62
CA PRO A 376 -23.00 17.96 14.89
C PRO A 376 -22.58 16.86 15.87
N LYS A 377 -23.09 15.63 15.69
CA LYS A 377 -22.82 14.47 16.56
C LYS A 377 -22.34 13.28 15.73
N TYR A 378 -21.58 12.38 16.34
CA TYR A 378 -21.18 11.13 15.69
C TYR A 378 -22.39 10.25 15.33
N THR A 379 -23.47 10.30 16.11
CA THR A 379 -24.71 9.55 15.82
C THR A 379 -25.43 10.05 14.58
N ASN A 380 -25.36 11.35 14.25
CA ASN A 380 -25.83 11.88 12.98
C ASN A 380 -25.04 11.31 11.79
N VAL A 381 -23.73 11.14 11.96
CA VAL A 381 -22.88 10.50 10.95
C VAL A 381 -23.31 9.05 10.75
N LEU A 382 -23.52 8.29 11.83
CA LEU A 382 -23.95 6.89 11.73
C LEU A 382 -25.31 6.72 11.02
N ARG A 383 -26.30 7.58 11.35
CA ARG A 383 -27.60 7.57 10.68
C ARG A 383 -27.53 8.06 9.23
N THR A 384 -26.52 8.85 8.89
CA THR A 384 -26.24 9.22 7.50
C THR A 384 -25.60 8.04 6.77
N LEU A 385 -24.61 7.35 7.34
CA LEU A 385 -23.95 6.22 6.68
C LEU A 385 -24.87 5.02 6.46
N SER A 386 -25.80 4.77 7.38
CA SER A 386 -26.72 3.62 7.32
C SER A 386 -28.08 3.89 7.96
N ASP A 387 -29.13 3.31 7.38
CA ASP A 387 -30.47 3.25 7.98
C ASP A 387 -31.11 1.87 7.75
N ALA A 388 -32.43 1.75 7.96
CA ALA A 388 -33.16 0.49 7.76
C ALA A 388 -33.14 -0.03 6.31
N THR A 389 -32.81 0.82 5.33
CA THR A 389 -32.66 0.45 3.91
C THR A 389 -31.25 -0.03 3.56
N GLY A 390 -30.30 0.05 4.51
CA GLY A 390 -28.93 -0.40 4.34
C GLY A 390 -27.94 0.75 4.26
N LEU A 391 -26.94 0.62 3.37
CA LEU A 391 -25.93 1.66 3.09
C LEU A 391 -26.30 2.48 1.85
N HIS A 392 -25.58 3.57 1.67
CA HIS A 392 -25.53 4.26 0.39
C HIS A 392 -24.99 3.35 -0.73
N THR A 393 -25.81 3.09 -1.74
CA THR A 393 -25.51 2.29 -2.94
C THR A 393 -25.81 3.04 -4.24
N GLY A 394 -26.43 4.22 -4.15
CA GLY A 394 -26.78 5.03 -5.32
C GLY A 394 -25.59 5.73 -5.95
N THR A 395 -25.80 6.22 -7.18
CA THR A 395 -24.77 6.82 -8.01
C THR A 395 -24.13 8.07 -7.38
N PRO A 396 -22.81 8.26 -7.52
CA PRO A 396 -22.10 9.40 -6.97
C PRO A 396 -22.61 10.72 -7.57
N ARG A 397 -23.00 11.68 -6.74
CA ARG A 397 -23.55 12.98 -7.16
C ARG A 397 -23.38 14.08 -6.12
N GLY A 398 -23.68 15.33 -6.48
CA GLY A 398 -23.65 16.47 -5.56
C GLY A 398 -24.94 16.64 -4.76
N PHE A 399 -25.00 17.68 -3.93
CA PHE A 399 -26.16 18.08 -3.13
C PHE A 399 -27.25 18.76 -3.98
N GLU A 400 -27.65 18.10 -5.05
CA GLU A 400 -28.62 18.57 -6.04
C GLU A 400 -30.05 18.50 -5.51
N VAL A 401 -30.51 17.26 -5.32
CA VAL A 401 -31.89 16.91 -4.98
C VAL A 401 -31.93 15.69 -4.05
N PHE A 402 -32.92 15.64 -3.18
CA PHE A 402 -33.29 14.41 -2.47
C PHE A 402 -33.82 13.35 -3.44
N GLN A 403 -33.96 12.10 -2.99
CA GLN A 403 -34.54 11.04 -3.82
C GLN A 403 -35.94 11.37 -4.37
N ILE A 404 -36.72 12.15 -3.62
CA ILE A 404 -38.05 12.62 -4.00
C ILE A 404 -38.02 13.83 -4.96
N GLY A 405 -36.85 14.22 -5.48
CA GLY A 405 -36.68 15.30 -6.46
C GLY A 405 -36.65 16.72 -5.90
N THR A 406 -36.87 16.90 -4.59
CA THR A 406 -36.82 18.24 -3.97
C THR A 406 -35.37 18.74 -3.87
N PRO A 407 -35.06 20.00 -4.24
CA PRO A 407 -33.70 20.54 -4.12
C PRO A 407 -33.17 20.54 -2.70
N ILE A 408 -31.90 20.18 -2.54
CA ILE A 408 -31.22 20.26 -1.23
C ILE A 408 -30.75 21.70 -1.03
N ARG A 409 -31.18 22.31 0.07
CA ARG A 409 -30.80 23.67 0.47
C ARG A 409 -30.51 23.71 1.97
N GLY A 410 -29.63 24.62 2.35
CA GLY A 410 -29.22 24.84 3.72
C GLY A 410 -28.43 23.67 4.30
N LYS A 411 -28.20 23.77 5.61
CA LYS A 411 -27.56 22.74 6.41
C LYS A 411 -28.46 21.51 6.52
N GLN A 412 -27.91 20.35 6.17
CA GLN A 412 -28.50 19.05 6.44
C GLN A 412 -27.70 18.37 7.55
N THR A 413 -28.35 18.04 8.67
CA THR A 413 -27.71 17.34 9.79
C THR A 413 -27.73 15.82 9.61
N GLU A 414 -28.53 15.33 8.67
CA GLU A 414 -28.70 13.91 8.38
C GLU A 414 -29.17 13.71 6.93
N LEU A 415 -28.48 12.83 6.21
CA LEU A 415 -28.75 12.47 4.82
C LEU A 415 -28.75 10.95 4.64
N ALA A 416 -29.60 10.27 5.40
CA ALA A 416 -29.72 8.81 5.40
C ALA A 416 -29.91 8.20 4.00
N PRO A 417 -29.56 6.92 3.80
CA PRO A 417 -29.71 6.23 2.52
C PRO A 417 -31.11 6.33 1.93
N ALA A 418 -32.18 6.15 2.71
CA ALA A 418 -33.56 6.29 2.23
C ALA A 418 -33.95 7.71 1.76
N LYS A 419 -33.17 8.74 2.13
CA LYS A 419 -33.45 10.15 1.79
C LYS A 419 -32.61 10.65 0.62
N PHE A 420 -31.35 10.22 0.55
CA PHE A 420 -30.37 10.75 -0.41
C PHE A 420 -29.71 9.68 -1.29
N ASN A 421 -29.35 8.52 -0.72
CA ASN A 421 -28.67 7.40 -1.36
C ASN A 421 -27.53 7.79 -2.33
N ASP A 422 -26.47 8.41 -1.83
CA ASP A 422 -25.29 8.78 -2.61
C ASP A 422 -24.01 8.18 -2.01
N ILE A 423 -23.33 7.34 -2.78
CA ILE A 423 -22.11 6.65 -2.33
C ILE A 423 -20.93 7.62 -2.15
N LEU A 424 -20.90 8.72 -2.91
CA LEU A 424 -19.85 9.74 -2.76
C LEU A 424 -19.93 10.44 -1.40
N LEU A 425 -21.12 10.79 -0.90
CA LEU A 425 -21.28 11.32 0.45
C LEU A 425 -20.72 10.38 1.52
N ALA A 426 -21.02 9.08 1.42
CA ALA A 426 -20.55 8.09 2.39
C ALA A 426 -19.01 8.01 2.39
N ASP A 427 -18.39 7.99 1.21
CA ASP A 427 -16.93 7.96 1.06
C ASP A 427 -16.26 9.28 1.49
N MET A 428 -16.90 10.43 1.25
CA MET A 428 -16.44 11.73 1.78
C MET A 428 -16.42 11.76 3.30
N ILE A 429 -17.44 11.18 3.96
CA ILE A 429 -17.51 11.07 5.42
C ILE A 429 -16.35 10.22 5.95
N ALA A 430 -16.11 9.06 5.34
CA ALA A 430 -15.01 8.18 5.74
C ALA A 430 -13.64 8.82 5.52
N LEU A 431 -13.44 9.52 4.40
CA LEU A 431 -12.20 10.26 4.10
C LEU A 431 -11.89 11.29 5.18
N LYS A 432 -12.89 12.09 5.55
CA LYS A 432 -12.75 13.12 6.58
C LYS A 432 -12.49 12.54 7.96
N LEU A 433 -13.15 11.43 8.29
CA LEU A 433 -12.84 10.68 9.51
C LEU A 433 -11.39 10.19 9.50
N ASN A 434 -10.91 9.61 8.41
CA ASN A 434 -9.55 9.08 8.31
C ASN A 434 -8.48 10.18 8.49
N ILE A 435 -8.70 11.35 7.89
CA ILE A 435 -7.83 12.52 8.07
C ILE A 435 -7.80 12.92 9.55
N VAL A 436 -8.96 13.17 10.15
CA VAL A 436 -9.06 13.64 11.54
C VAL A 436 -8.55 12.60 12.54
N ALA A 437 -8.85 11.32 12.34
CA ALA A 437 -8.35 10.24 13.19
C ALA A 437 -6.82 10.13 13.15
N SER A 438 -6.20 10.39 12.00
CA SER A 438 -4.74 10.47 11.86
C SER A 438 -4.18 11.71 12.57
N GLU A 439 -4.83 12.86 12.43
CA GLU A 439 -4.43 14.12 13.08
C GLU A 439 -4.54 14.05 14.62
N LEU A 440 -5.51 13.29 15.14
CA LEU A 440 -5.68 12.97 16.56
C LEU A 440 -4.82 11.79 17.05
N GLU A 441 -4.01 11.19 16.16
CA GLU A 441 -3.22 9.97 16.41
C GLU A 441 -4.03 8.76 16.90
N GLN A 442 -5.32 8.71 16.61
CA GLN A 442 -6.14 7.51 16.77
C GLN A 442 -5.70 6.45 15.77
N THR A 443 -5.32 6.86 14.57
CA THR A 443 -4.61 6.04 13.57
C THR A 443 -3.20 6.60 13.36
N PRO A 444 -2.29 5.86 12.70
CA PRO A 444 -0.94 6.36 12.41
C PRO A 444 -0.99 7.71 11.67
N ILE A 445 -0.17 8.64 12.16
CA ILE A 445 -0.17 10.03 11.67
C ILE A 445 0.34 10.16 10.23
N GLY A 446 -0.19 11.13 9.49
CA GLY A 446 0.28 11.53 8.16
C GLY A 446 -0.61 11.08 7.02
N PHE A 447 -1.81 10.54 7.32
CA PHE A 447 -2.73 10.07 6.29
C PHE A 447 -3.17 11.19 5.36
N GLY A 448 -3.56 12.35 5.89
CA GLY A 448 -4.03 13.50 5.09
C GLY A 448 -2.95 14.10 4.16
N GLU A 449 -1.67 13.87 4.47
CA GLU A 449 -0.52 14.39 3.75
C GLU A 449 -0.02 13.47 2.63
N LEU A 450 -0.54 12.24 2.52
CA LEU A 450 -0.18 11.36 1.41
C LEU A 450 -0.66 11.96 0.08
N ILE A 451 0.12 11.75 -0.99
CA ILE A 451 -0.22 12.20 -2.33
C ILE A 451 -0.87 11.05 -3.10
N TYR A 452 -2.02 11.31 -3.73
CA TYR A 452 -2.67 10.37 -4.64
C TYR A 452 -2.06 10.45 -6.03
N ASN A 453 -1.75 9.31 -6.63
CA ASN A 453 -1.35 9.21 -8.03
C ASN A 453 -1.49 7.78 -8.53
N ASP A 454 -2.53 7.49 -9.32
CA ASP A 454 -2.81 6.16 -9.88
C ASP A 454 -2.15 5.86 -11.23
N GLY A 455 -1.36 6.79 -11.76
CA GLY A 455 -0.69 6.66 -13.06
C GLY A 455 -1.62 6.83 -14.28
N THR A 456 -2.89 7.18 -14.08
CA THR A 456 -3.85 7.48 -15.16
C THR A 456 -4.01 8.99 -15.41
N LEU A 457 -4.89 9.39 -16.33
CA LEU A 457 -5.27 10.79 -16.56
C LEU A 457 -6.33 11.27 -15.55
N ASN A 458 -6.19 10.89 -14.28
CA ASN A 458 -7.08 11.32 -13.21
C ASN A 458 -6.72 12.75 -12.78
N PRO A 459 -7.68 13.71 -12.79
CA PRO A 459 -7.40 15.12 -12.43
C PRO A 459 -6.98 15.32 -10.97
N LEU A 460 -7.16 14.32 -10.11
CA LEU A 460 -6.75 14.35 -8.71
C LEU A 460 -5.31 13.87 -8.49
N ASN A 461 -4.64 13.38 -9.55
CA ASN A 461 -3.25 12.93 -9.46
C ASN A 461 -2.33 14.11 -9.09
N GLY A 462 -1.49 13.89 -8.07
CA GLY A 462 -0.57 14.89 -7.52
C GLY A 462 -1.11 15.67 -6.33
N MET A 463 -2.41 15.56 -6.02
CA MET A 463 -3.00 16.21 -4.85
C MET A 463 -2.76 15.42 -3.56
N MET A 464 -2.61 16.12 -2.44
CA MET A 464 -2.68 15.50 -1.11
C MET A 464 -4.11 15.02 -0.81
N ILE A 465 -4.24 13.97 0.00
CA ILE A 465 -5.53 13.45 0.44
C ILE A 465 -6.41 14.56 1.06
N ARG A 466 -5.84 15.47 1.86
CA ARG A 466 -6.59 16.61 2.42
C ARG A 466 -7.07 17.61 1.36
N GLU A 467 -6.30 17.81 0.30
CA GLU A 467 -6.68 18.68 -0.81
C GLU A 467 -7.81 18.04 -1.63
N ILE A 468 -7.77 16.71 -1.81
CA ILE A 468 -8.87 15.95 -2.42
C ILE A 468 -10.14 16.09 -1.59
N ALA A 469 -10.07 16.05 -0.26
CA ALA A 469 -11.23 16.29 0.60
C ALA A 469 -11.80 17.71 0.41
N HIS A 470 -10.96 18.75 0.34
CA HIS A 470 -11.41 20.12 0.07
C HIS A 470 -11.98 20.32 -1.34
N TYR A 471 -11.41 19.65 -2.34
CA TYR A 471 -11.93 19.62 -3.69
C TYR A 471 -13.31 18.94 -3.72
N GLY A 472 -13.44 17.80 -3.04
CA GLY A 472 -14.70 17.09 -2.90
C GLY A 472 -15.80 17.91 -2.23
N ASP A 473 -15.47 18.67 -1.19
CA ASP A 473 -16.40 19.63 -0.58
C ASP A 473 -16.95 20.63 -1.60
N SER A 474 -16.08 21.17 -2.45
CA SER A 474 -16.46 22.16 -3.45
C SER A 474 -17.31 21.55 -4.57
N VAL A 475 -16.90 20.37 -5.07
CA VAL A 475 -17.61 19.64 -6.13
C VAL A 475 -19.00 19.20 -5.68
N MET A 476 -19.11 18.67 -4.45
CA MET A 476 -20.39 18.25 -3.86
C MET A 476 -21.41 19.38 -3.80
N MET A 477 -20.96 20.62 -3.57
CA MET A 477 -21.87 21.75 -3.45
C MET A 477 -22.35 22.31 -4.78
N GLY A 478 -21.63 22.09 -5.88
CA GLY A 478 -21.84 22.82 -7.13
C GLY A 478 -21.41 24.29 -7.04
N TYR A 479 -21.71 25.06 -8.09
CA TYR A 479 -21.34 26.47 -8.19
C TYR A 479 -22.43 27.28 -8.89
N TYR A 480 -22.43 28.60 -8.69
CA TYR A 480 -23.34 29.50 -9.40
C TYR A 480 -22.69 30.04 -10.67
N SER A 481 -23.41 29.95 -11.78
CA SER A 481 -23.03 30.54 -13.06
C SER A 481 -24.26 31.03 -13.81
N GLY A 482 -24.19 32.23 -14.38
CA GLY A 482 -25.29 32.81 -15.17
C GLY A 482 -26.62 32.94 -14.40
N GLY A 483 -26.58 33.10 -13.07
CA GLY A 483 -27.79 33.19 -12.23
C GLY A 483 -28.42 31.84 -11.86
N ALA A 484 -27.89 30.72 -12.36
CA ALA A 484 -28.35 29.38 -12.02
C ALA A 484 -27.34 28.66 -11.11
N HIS A 485 -27.85 27.76 -10.27
CA HIS A 485 -27.00 26.82 -9.55
C HIS A 485 -26.72 25.62 -10.45
N VAL A 486 -25.44 25.36 -10.71
CA VAL A 486 -24.97 24.34 -11.65
C VAL A 486 -24.13 23.31 -10.90
N PHE A 487 -24.32 22.06 -11.28
CA PHE A 487 -23.59 20.93 -10.73
C PHE A 487 -22.70 20.30 -11.80
N HIS A 488 -21.68 19.56 -11.35
CA HIS A 488 -20.73 18.94 -12.24
C HIS A 488 -21.34 17.74 -12.98
N GLY A 489 -20.73 17.35 -14.10
CA GLY A 489 -21.18 16.18 -14.85
C GLY A 489 -20.86 14.85 -14.13
N PRO A 490 -21.57 13.74 -14.47
CA PRO A 490 -21.42 12.45 -13.80
C PRO A 490 -19.99 11.92 -13.72
N SER A 491 -19.17 12.15 -14.75
CA SER A 491 -17.77 11.71 -14.78
C SER A 491 -16.91 12.37 -13.70
N THR A 492 -17.23 13.61 -13.31
CA THR A 492 -16.51 14.31 -12.23
C THR A 492 -16.76 13.62 -10.89
N TYR A 493 -18.01 13.28 -10.60
CA TYR A 493 -18.38 12.59 -9.37
C TYR A 493 -17.85 11.15 -9.33
N GLN A 494 -17.88 10.42 -10.45
CA GLN A 494 -17.33 9.07 -10.55
C GLN A 494 -15.82 9.03 -10.33
N ASN A 495 -15.07 9.97 -10.94
CA ASN A 495 -13.63 10.06 -10.73
C ASN A 495 -13.29 10.41 -9.27
N LEU A 496 -14.05 11.34 -8.69
CA LEU A 496 -13.89 11.73 -7.29
C LEU A 496 -14.18 10.56 -6.34
N GLU A 497 -15.32 9.89 -6.51
CA GLU A 497 -15.70 8.75 -5.67
C GLU A 497 -14.70 7.61 -5.79
N GLY A 498 -14.35 7.17 -7.00
CA GLY A 498 -13.41 6.06 -7.18
C GLY A 498 -12.04 6.35 -6.55
N THR A 499 -11.58 7.61 -6.64
CA THR A 499 -10.35 8.06 -5.99
C THR A 499 -10.44 8.00 -4.47
N ILE A 500 -11.51 8.57 -3.90
CA ILE A 500 -11.72 8.62 -2.45
C ILE A 500 -11.92 7.23 -1.88
N ARG A 501 -12.69 6.38 -2.57
CA ARG A 501 -12.90 4.99 -2.20
C ARG A 501 -11.59 4.22 -2.16
N ASN A 502 -10.76 4.34 -3.20
CA ASN A 502 -9.43 3.73 -3.23
C ASN A 502 -8.57 4.18 -2.05
N ILE A 503 -8.60 5.48 -1.72
CA ILE A 503 -7.91 6.04 -0.55
C ILE A 503 -8.44 5.42 0.76
N ASN A 504 -9.76 5.37 0.94
CA ASN A 504 -10.39 4.88 2.17
C ASN A 504 -10.10 3.39 2.42
N ILE A 505 -10.06 2.57 1.37
CA ILE A 505 -9.80 1.13 1.50
C ILE A 505 -8.29 0.78 1.54
N ALA A 506 -7.40 1.72 1.21
CA ALA A 506 -5.97 1.47 1.04
C ALA A 506 -5.34 0.77 2.25
N PHE A 507 -5.68 1.23 3.46
CA PHE A 507 -5.17 0.71 4.72
C PHE A 507 -6.29 0.15 5.61
N GLU A 508 -7.38 -0.32 5.00
CA GLU A 508 -8.43 -1.05 5.69
C GLU A 508 -7.88 -2.40 6.18
N GLY A 509 -8.39 -2.90 7.31
CA GLY A 509 -8.01 -4.22 7.79
C GLY A 509 -8.46 -4.52 9.22
N PRO A 510 -8.27 -5.76 9.69
CA PRO A 510 -8.71 -6.19 11.02
C PRO A 510 -8.17 -5.27 12.13
N ILE A 511 -8.96 -5.09 13.19
CA ILE A 511 -8.53 -4.37 14.40
C ILE A 511 -7.78 -5.35 15.30
N ASP A 512 -6.67 -4.93 15.90
CA ASP A 512 -5.92 -5.74 16.86
C ASP A 512 -6.76 -6.01 18.13
N THR A 513 -6.93 -7.30 18.45
CA THR A 513 -7.81 -7.80 19.50
C THR A 513 -7.17 -7.94 20.89
N VAL A 514 -5.86 -7.68 21.05
CA VAL A 514 -5.14 -8.08 22.28
C VAL A 514 -4.36 -6.94 22.96
N SER A 515 -3.97 -5.89 22.23
CA SER A 515 -2.94 -4.95 22.72
C SER A 515 -3.45 -3.63 23.34
N PHE A 516 -4.77 -3.47 23.51
CA PHE A 516 -5.32 -2.16 23.82
C PHE A 516 -5.00 -1.66 25.24
N SER A 517 -4.59 -0.39 25.34
CA SER A 517 -4.21 0.30 26.59
C SER A 517 -5.11 1.52 26.85
N ASP A 518 -4.68 2.41 27.75
CA ASP A 518 -5.42 3.55 28.31
C ASP A 518 -5.93 4.56 27.28
N THR A 519 -5.39 4.59 26.06
CA THR A 519 -5.72 5.59 25.01
C THR A 519 -6.18 4.95 23.70
N LEU A 520 -7.12 5.58 22.98
CA LEU A 520 -7.59 5.10 21.68
C LEU A 520 -6.50 5.18 20.60
N ARG A 521 -5.74 4.10 20.38
CA ARG A 521 -4.77 3.98 19.27
C ARG A 521 -4.96 2.67 18.50
N PHE A 522 -5.38 2.78 17.26
CA PHE A 522 -5.46 1.67 16.33
C PHE A 522 -4.10 1.38 15.70
N LYS A 523 -3.68 0.11 15.72
CA LYS A 523 -2.47 -0.32 15.04
C LYS A 523 -2.60 -0.21 13.53
N ALA A 524 -1.50 0.17 12.88
CA ALA A 524 -1.40 0.17 11.43
C ALA A 524 -1.66 -1.22 10.83
N THR A 525 -2.27 -1.27 9.64
CA THR A 525 -2.62 -2.51 8.93
C THR A 525 -1.60 -2.86 7.86
N ARG A 526 -1.22 -1.88 7.02
CA ARG A 526 -0.39 -2.07 5.82
C ARG A 526 0.66 -0.97 5.68
N SER A 527 1.77 -1.27 5.02
CA SER A 527 2.80 -0.27 4.69
C SER A 527 2.43 0.54 3.44
N LEU A 528 2.91 1.78 3.34
CA LEU A 528 2.68 2.62 2.17
C LEU A 528 3.27 2.01 0.89
N ALA A 529 4.37 1.25 1.00
CA ALA A 529 4.97 0.53 -0.12
C ALA A 529 4.04 -0.49 -0.79
N GLU A 530 3.00 -0.97 -0.09
CA GLU A 530 2.00 -1.90 -0.63
C GLU A 530 0.90 -1.19 -1.42
N ILE A 531 0.86 0.14 -1.42
CA ILE A 531 -0.21 0.94 -2.03
C ILE A 531 0.33 1.66 -3.28
N PRO A 532 0.07 1.15 -4.49
CA PRO A 532 0.72 1.65 -5.71
C PRO A 532 0.27 3.07 -6.10
N TYR A 533 -0.91 3.48 -5.66
CA TYR A 533 -1.52 4.78 -6.00
C TYR A 533 -1.36 5.85 -4.91
N LEU A 534 -0.63 5.56 -3.81
CA LEU A 534 -0.32 6.53 -2.77
C LEU A 534 1.18 6.73 -2.63
N ARG A 535 1.59 7.98 -2.42
CA ARG A 535 3.00 8.37 -2.31
C ARG A 535 3.25 9.16 -1.05
N SER A 536 4.47 9.02 -0.54
CA SER A 536 4.94 9.83 0.58
C SER A 536 5.15 11.26 0.10
N ASN A 537 4.69 12.24 0.88
CA ASN A 537 4.96 13.65 0.64
C ASN A 537 6.17 14.09 1.46
N PHE A 538 7.36 13.79 0.93
CA PHE A 538 8.61 14.00 1.66
C PHE A 538 8.83 15.50 1.93
N GLY A 539 9.09 15.86 3.19
CA GLY A 539 9.32 17.25 3.61
C GLY A 539 8.09 17.96 4.17
N VAL A 540 6.89 17.39 4.03
CA VAL A 540 5.68 17.92 4.68
C VAL A 540 5.57 17.34 6.09
N VAL A 541 5.43 18.22 7.08
CA VAL A 541 5.18 17.83 8.47
C VAL A 541 3.70 17.47 8.62
N PRO A 542 3.36 16.24 9.06
CA PRO A 542 1.98 15.87 9.29
C PRO A 542 1.25 16.78 10.29
N SER A 543 0.01 17.11 9.97
CA SER A 543 -0.84 17.91 10.84
C SER A 543 -1.22 17.13 12.11
N ARG A 544 -1.27 17.83 13.25
CA ARG A 544 -1.69 17.27 14.55
C ARG A 544 -2.76 18.14 15.19
N ILE A 545 -3.81 17.51 15.70
CA ILE A 545 -4.79 18.15 16.56
C ILE A 545 -4.44 17.80 18.00
N GLN A 546 -4.25 18.82 18.83
CA GLN A 546 -4.15 18.62 20.27
C GLN A 546 -5.56 18.30 20.80
N PRO A 547 -5.77 17.10 21.39
CA PRO A 547 -7.09 16.69 21.81
C PRO A 547 -7.59 17.61 22.94
N VAL A 548 -8.68 18.33 22.68
CA VAL A 548 -9.39 19.10 23.70
C VAL A 548 -10.68 18.35 24.01
N GLN A 549 -10.73 17.70 25.17
CA GLN A 549 -11.88 16.90 25.54
C GLN A 549 -13.13 17.77 25.72
N VAL A 550 -14.18 17.41 24.99
CA VAL A 550 -15.53 17.94 25.07
C VAL A 550 -16.35 16.94 25.89
N LEU A 551 -16.85 17.38 27.05
CA LEU A 551 -17.41 16.54 28.11
C LEU A 551 -18.73 15.79 27.76
N ASN A 552 -19.21 15.80 26.51
CA ASN A 552 -20.38 15.03 26.10
C ASN A 552 -20.32 14.61 24.62
N LEU A 553 -20.36 13.30 24.38
CA LEU A 553 -20.30 12.66 23.06
C LEU A 553 -21.61 12.76 22.26
N ASP A 554 -22.74 12.93 22.95
CA ASP A 554 -24.10 12.84 22.38
C ASP A 554 -24.92 14.13 22.50
N ALA A 555 -24.32 15.25 22.89
CA ALA A 555 -24.99 16.54 23.05
C ALA A 555 -24.47 17.57 22.02
N PRO A 556 -25.32 18.44 21.43
CA PRO A 556 -24.89 19.75 20.93
C PRO A 556 -24.00 20.38 21.98
N ALA A 557 -22.90 21.00 21.51
CA ALA A 557 -21.77 21.33 22.36
C ALA A 557 -22.13 22.11 23.65
N ARG A 558 -23.23 22.89 23.67
CA ARG A 558 -23.76 23.62 24.84
C ARG A 558 -25.25 23.95 24.69
N TYR A 559 -25.99 23.96 25.81
CA TYR A 559 -27.30 24.63 25.88
C TYR A 559 -27.14 26.12 25.52
N LYS A 560 -28.07 26.68 24.74
CA LYS A 560 -27.96 28.08 24.28
C LYS A 560 -29.32 28.75 24.16
N LEU A 561 -29.46 29.95 24.72
CA LEU A 561 -30.60 30.86 24.49
C LEU A 561 -30.17 31.95 23.51
N TYR A 562 -30.87 32.06 22.37
CA TYR A 562 -30.60 33.08 21.36
C TYR A 562 -31.28 34.40 21.72
N GLN A 563 -30.84 35.47 21.07
CA GLN A 563 -31.48 36.78 21.16
C GLN A 563 -32.84 36.71 20.42
N ASN A 564 -33.91 37.22 21.02
CA ASN A 564 -35.21 37.27 20.38
C ASN A 564 -35.17 38.11 19.08
N TYR A 565 -35.92 37.71 18.06
CA TYR A 565 -35.99 38.43 16.79
C TYR A 565 -37.45 38.63 16.34
N PRO A 566 -37.84 39.86 15.94
CA PRO A 566 -37.06 41.10 16.00
C PRO A 566 -36.80 41.56 17.46
N ASN A 567 -35.77 42.39 17.67
CA ASN A 567 -35.51 43.11 18.92
C ASN A 567 -34.85 44.48 18.63
N PRO A 568 -35.51 45.63 18.85
CA PRO A 568 -36.84 45.79 19.47
C PRO A 568 -37.98 45.14 18.67
N PHE A 569 -39.10 44.84 19.33
CA PHE A 569 -40.26 44.16 18.72
C PHE A 569 -41.57 44.92 18.93
N ASN A 570 -42.55 44.70 18.04
CA ASN A 570 -43.90 45.30 18.11
C ASN A 570 -44.98 44.43 17.43
N PRO A 571 -46.01 43.95 18.15
CA PRO A 571 -45.97 43.53 19.54
C PRO A 571 -45.44 42.09 19.67
N THR A 572 -45.08 41.42 18.57
CA THR A 572 -44.64 40.01 18.56
C THR A 572 -43.16 39.85 18.27
N THR A 573 -42.56 38.83 18.89
CA THR A 573 -41.16 38.41 18.67
C THR A 573 -41.05 36.90 18.78
N THR A 574 -39.98 36.35 18.24
CA THR A 574 -39.65 34.93 18.32
C THR A 574 -38.44 34.73 19.22
N ILE A 575 -38.55 33.81 20.17
CA ILE A 575 -37.46 33.38 21.06
C ILE A 575 -37.01 32.00 20.61
N GLU A 576 -35.73 31.86 20.30
CA GLU A 576 -35.11 30.60 19.91
C GLU A 576 -34.14 30.13 21.00
N PHE A 577 -34.07 28.82 21.23
CA PHE A 577 -33.07 28.20 22.09
C PHE A 577 -32.72 26.80 21.61
N ASN A 578 -31.51 26.35 21.91
CA ASN A 578 -31.03 25.01 21.60
C ASN A 578 -30.90 24.19 22.89
N LEU A 579 -31.51 23.02 22.91
CA LEU A 579 -31.40 22.04 23.99
C LEU A 579 -30.36 20.99 23.64
N SER A 580 -29.42 20.80 24.56
CA SER A 580 -28.34 19.84 24.36
C SER A 580 -28.79 18.37 24.52
N ASN A 581 -29.78 18.13 25.37
CA ASN A 581 -30.38 16.82 25.64
C ASN A 581 -31.89 17.04 25.91
N PRO A 582 -32.74 16.00 25.81
CA PRO A 582 -34.11 16.09 26.27
C PRO A 582 -34.17 16.60 27.71
N ALA A 583 -34.98 17.63 27.95
CA ALA A 583 -34.98 18.37 29.20
C ALA A 583 -36.39 18.81 29.58
N ILE A 584 -36.61 18.97 30.88
CA ILE A 584 -37.77 19.70 31.41
C ILE A 584 -37.42 21.18 31.34
N VAL A 585 -38.18 21.94 30.54
CA VAL A 585 -37.90 23.35 30.23
C VAL A 585 -38.97 24.24 30.82
N ALA A 586 -38.54 25.33 31.45
CA ALA A 586 -39.38 26.48 31.78
C ALA A 586 -38.82 27.73 31.10
N LEU A 587 -39.64 28.45 30.35
CA LEU A 587 -39.30 29.70 29.68
C LEU A 587 -40.25 30.78 30.17
N LYS A 588 -39.71 31.79 30.86
CA LYS A 588 -40.49 32.82 31.55
C LYS A 588 -40.01 34.22 31.20
N VAL A 589 -40.92 35.16 31.20
CA VAL A 589 -40.68 36.59 30.93
C VAL A 589 -40.87 37.39 32.21
N TYR A 590 -39.98 38.36 32.43
CA TYR A 590 -39.90 39.20 33.63
C TYR A 590 -39.81 40.69 33.25
N ASN A 591 -40.33 41.55 34.11
CA ASN A 591 -40.11 43.00 34.03
C ASN A 591 -38.76 43.41 34.67
N VAL A 592 -38.44 44.71 34.64
CA VAL A 592 -37.18 45.26 35.20
C VAL A 592 -37.03 45.09 36.72
N VAL A 593 -38.12 44.84 37.44
CA VAL A 593 -38.13 44.61 38.90
C VAL A 593 -38.02 43.10 39.23
N GLY A 594 -37.94 42.23 38.20
CA GLY A 594 -37.85 40.78 38.37
C GLY A 594 -39.19 40.10 38.62
N GLN A 595 -40.32 40.80 38.47
CA GLN A 595 -41.65 40.19 38.53
C GLN A 595 -41.91 39.38 37.26
N GLU A 596 -42.36 38.14 37.40
CA GLU A 596 -42.82 37.29 36.30
C GLU A 596 -44.09 37.88 35.69
N ILE A 597 -44.08 38.11 34.37
CA ILE A 597 -45.20 38.71 33.63
C ILE A 597 -45.80 37.77 32.59
N ALA A 598 -45.07 36.73 32.18
CA ALA A 598 -45.59 35.65 31.35
C ALA A 598 -44.78 34.38 31.55
N THR A 599 -45.44 33.23 31.47
CA THR A 599 -44.80 31.92 31.32
C THR A 599 -45.11 31.39 29.92
N LEU A 600 -44.08 31.19 29.10
CA LEU A 600 -44.19 30.74 27.71
C LEU A 600 -44.10 29.22 27.59
N ILE A 601 -43.27 28.61 28.45
CA ILE A 601 -43.19 27.16 28.64
C ILE A 601 -43.16 26.92 30.14
N ASP A 602 -44.05 26.04 30.64
CA ASP A 602 -44.12 25.69 32.06
C ASP A 602 -43.72 24.23 32.28
N ASN A 603 -42.45 24.01 32.65
CA ASN A 603 -41.88 22.71 32.99
C ASN A 603 -42.27 21.58 32.02
N GLN A 604 -42.26 21.88 30.73
CA GLN A 604 -42.62 20.91 29.69
C GLN A 604 -41.38 20.10 29.30
N ARG A 605 -41.57 18.81 29.09
CA ARG A 605 -40.55 17.97 28.48
C ARG A 605 -40.41 18.33 27.00
N LEU A 606 -39.21 18.76 26.61
CA LEU A 606 -38.84 19.02 25.22
C LEU A 606 -37.70 18.10 24.82
N GLU A 607 -37.73 17.65 23.56
CA GLU A 607 -36.66 16.85 22.95
C GLU A 607 -35.44 17.73 22.60
N ASP A 608 -34.28 17.12 22.33
CA ASP A 608 -33.06 17.87 21.99
C ASP A 608 -33.14 18.58 20.63
N GLY A 609 -32.35 19.63 20.44
CA GLY A 609 -32.32 20.42 19.20
C GLY A 609 -32.82 21.86 19.36
N ASP A 610 -33.07 22.51 18.22
CA ASP A 610 -33.53 23.90 18.16
C ASP A 610 -35.04 23.98 18.45
N GLN A 611 -35.40 24.88 19.36
CA GLN A 611 -36.76 25.13 19.82
C GLN A 611 -37.12 26.59 19.53
N THR A 612 -38.37 26.83 19.14
CA THR A 612 -38.86 28.15 18.74
C THR A 612 -40.17 28.46 19.46
N VAL A 613 -40.25 29.62 20.12
CA VAL A 613 -41.43 30.06 20.87
C VAL A 613 -41.78 31.50 20.52
N GLN A 614 -43.04 31.75 20.17
CA GLN A 614 -43.52 33.10 19.88
C GLN A 614 -43.98 33.80 21.17
N PHE A 615 -43.63 35.07 21.33
CA PHE A 615 -44.08 35.92 22.43
C PHE A 615 -44.88 37.11 21.89
N ASN A 616 -46.03 37.41 22.50
CA ASN A 616 -46.89 38.54 22.18
C ASN A 616 -47.01 39.49 23.38
N GLY A 617 -46.47 40.70 23.23
CA GLY A 617 -46.46 41.76 24.23
C GLY A 617 -47.60 42.78 24.12
N SER A 618 -48.69 42.51 23.38
CA SER A 618 -49.78 43.47 23.15
C SER A 618 -50.40 44.04 24.42
N ASN A 619 -50.35 43.32 25.54
CA ASN A 619 -50.92 43.76 26.83
C ASN A 619 -49.89 44.40 27.78
N LEU A 620 -48.65 44.58 27.33
CA LEU A 620 -47.56 45.13 28.14
C LEU A 620 -47.20 46.57 27.69
N PRO A 621 -46.81 47.47 28.60
CA PRO A 621 -46.32 48.80 28.21
C PRO A 621 -45.01 48.71 27.40
N SER A 622 -44.70 49.73 26.59
CA SER A 622 -43.37 49.83 25.96
C SER A 622 -42.28 49.86 27.04
N GLY A 623 -41.20 49.12 26.84
CA GLY A 623 -40.17 48.99 27.87
C GLY A 623 -39.21 47.83 27.67
N VAL A 624 -38.31 47.68 28.65
CA VAL A 624 -37.33 46.60 28.70
C VAL A 624 -37.91 45.42 29.49
N TYR A 625 -37.73 44.23 28.93
CA TYR A 625 -38.13 42.97 29.52
C TYR A 625 -36.98 41.98 29.48
N PHE A 626 -37.07 40.95 30.31
CA PHE A 626 -36.09 39.86 30.35
C PHE A 626 -36.81 38.53 30.15
N TYR A 627 -36.21 37.60 29.42
CA TYR A 627 -36.70 36.24 29.35
C TYR A 627 -35.62 35.30 29.83
N THR A 628 -36.01 34.34 30.67
CA THR A 628 -35.12 33.36 31.30
C THR A 628 -35.59 31.97 30.91
N ILE A 629 -34.65 31.17 30.43
CA ILE A 629 -34.84 29.73 30.30
C ILE A 629 -34.21 29.02 31.47
N ILE A 630 -34.90 27.99 31.94
CA ILE A 630 -34.44 26.96 32.86
C ILE A 630 -34.62 25.63 32.13
N ALA A 631 -33.55 24.85 31.98
CA ALA A 631 -33.62 23.51 31.43
C ALA A 631 -32.96 22.53 32.40
N GLN A 632 -33.72 21.53 32.84
CA GLN A 632 -33.25 20.45 33.70
C GLN A 632 -33.16 19.17 32.88
N GLN A 633 -31.95 18.62 32.76
CA GLN A 633 -31.71 17.41 31.99
C GLN A 633 -32.47 16.21 32.58
N LEU A 634 -33.10 15.42 31.71
CA LEU A 634 -33.64 14.11 32.08
C LEU A 634 -32.48 13.11 32.15
N VAL A 635 -32.19 12.59 33.34
CA VAL A 635 -31.12 11.60 33.55
C VAL A 635 -31.70 10.20 33.37
N ASN A 636 -31.08 9.36 32.54
CA ASN A 636 -31.32 7.92 32.61
C ASN A 636 -30.69 7.37 33.89
N ALA A 637 -31.43 6.55 34.64
CA ALA A 637 -31.03 6.05 35.96
C ALA A 637 -29.71 5.23 35.96
N ASP A 638 -29.18 4.86 34.78
CA ASP A 638 -27.95 4.09 34.61
C ASP A 638 -26.66 4.93 34.49
N ASP A 639 -26.76 6.27 34.33
CA ASP A 639 -25.60 7.09 33.93
C ASP A 639 -24.80 7.73 35.08
N GLY A 640 -25.29 7.70 36.32
CA GLY A 640 -24.52 8.11 37.52
C GLY A 640 -24.02 9.57 37.55
N ILE A 641 -24.51 10.44 36.68
CA ILE A 641 -24.23 11.88 36.67
C ILE A 641 -25.41 12.60 37.34
N GLY A 642 -25.12 13.56 38.23
CA GLY A 642 -26.17 14.41 38.83
C GLY A 642 -26.94 15.21 37.76
N PRO A 643 -28.18 15.63 38.01
CA PRO A 643 -28.95 16.39 37.03
C PRO A 643 -28.22 17.70 36.67
N ASP A 644 -27.84 17.85 35.41
CA ASP A 644 -27.27 19.10 34.91
C ASP A 644 -28.39 20.15 34.72
N TYR A 645 -28.10 21.40 35.09
CA TYR A 645 -29.08 22.48 35.15
C TYR A 645 -28.58 23.69 34.37
N PHE A 646 -29.31 24.08 33.33
CA PHE A 646 -29.00 25.24 32.51
C PHE A 646 -29.96 26.38 32.80
N ARG A 647 -29.43 27.54 33.21
CA ARG A 647 -30.19 28.78 33.37
C ARG A 647 -29.49 29.94 32.66
N THR A 648 -30.21 30.64 31.81
CA THR A 648 -29.71 31.86 31.18
C THR A 648 -30.83 32.86 30.95
N THR A 649 -30.48 34.15 30.97
CA THR A 649 -31.41 35.26 30.81
C THR A 649 -30.95 36.18 29.69
N LYS A 650 -31.88 36.72 28.91
CA LYS A 650 -31.62 37.69 27.83
C LYS A 650 -32.58 38.86 27.95
N LYS A 651 -32.14 40.02 27.46
CA LYS A 651 -32.91 41.28 27.45
C LYS A 651 -33.66 41.41 26.13
N MET A 652 -34.91 41.87 26.16
CA MET A 652 -35.69 42.26 24.98
C MET A 652 -36.35 43.62 25.20
N MET A 653 -36.70 44.31 24.12
CA MET A 653 -37.28 45.65 24.14
C MET A 653 -38.56 45.69 23.33
N LEU A 654 -39.68 46.02 23.98
CA LEU A 654 -40.98 46.24 23.34
C LEU A 654 -41.14 47.73 23.03
N ILE A 655 -41.44 48.06 21.78
CA ILE A 655 -41.75 49.42 21.33
C ILE A 655 -43.10 49.39 20.66
N LYS A 656 -44.13 49.93 21.32
CA LYS A 656 -45.46 50.15 20.73
C LYS A 656 -45.52 51.43 19.93
#